data_AF-A0A1F9M4U2-F1
#
_entry.id   AF-A0A1F9M4U2-F1
#
_cell.length_a   1.000
_cell.length_b   1.000
_cell.length_c   1.000
_cell.angle_alpha   90.00
_cell.angle_beta   90.00
_cell.angle_gamma   90.00
#
_symmetry.space_group_name_H-M   'P 1'
#
loop_
_entity.id
_entity.type
_entity.pdbx_description
1 polymer ?
#
loop_
_entity_poly.entity_id
_entity_poly.type
_entity_poly.pdbx_seq_one_letter_code
_entity_poly.pdbx_strand_id
1 'polypeptide(L)'
;MAEYTIADVREIFHRRKRTIKISGLISGLLMLFLVFYAKPEPIFEAEVSLKIEKVTTVGDILIGTVRPGDHIATAAVMISSFPVLRVVAQKAGFIPAELQPDAILRSPEYMARIKELEKGITATADRAGSNILIVKMQHTKPAMAKKLAELVASSYREAAYYERNQSVINEIKIVEDQSAKARERLTTAREQLNEFRKSLELTSVNDEQQVILARYVERKNIVDNLGFKIARINDDLATMRQKIDPDEDTRWVFTPGGIITGGVQGKLNDVLKDLRVKEKSLLHHYTANHPEVVAIREEKNAIIKQFVVDLEAEKKRYADEIKAVEIDLVETYAKLKGIPDAAKTYDLLLREVEANEALFNKILMKQQEVEVRKAELVEDVTLARYPVLPTVPITRIAFIGNLVVSLILAVIIGFIAGFIHEALDTVPRKLDVLAETFGIPIMTTVTAWHRSEGLSLIRDRYPGLAAEEVLRYLSLPVHFLADSALAEEYRVVVPNLLLTARENDIRTLAVMSATKGEGVTTFSANLAVALAQAGRSVALVDANFQAPMLHRLFGVDRQPGLSEVVMGTEDWEISIRRITDLMLGEIHAQHLLAPSGLDNLYILTGGNRVENPANFINSQRMKDLFASLRDFFDFVIIDTSAILETSETSILAEKVDAALLLTEYEKLDRGTLVKFRNHLESLRVKVVGVVVNKGKTATSLATEREKLHMGTLVRLRNRLESLRVKVARIVAEKRKKILS
;
A
#
# COMPACT_ATOMS: atom_id res chain seq x y z
N MET A 1 -6.50 -25.72 26.43
CA MET A 1 -6.25 -24.28 26.23
C MET A 1 -7.51 -23.56 26.67
N ALA A 2 -7.47 -22.79 27.76
CA ALA A 2 -8.64 -22.05 28.21
C ALA A 2 -9.00 -20.99 27.15
N GLU A 3 -10.27 -20.94 26.74
CA GLU A 3 -10.76 -19.90 25.85
C GLU A 3 -10.73 -18.57 26.61
N TYR A 4 -9.78 -17.70 26.26
CA TYR A 4 -9.74 -16.35 26.79
C TYR A 4 -10.97 -15.58 26.31
N THR A 5 -11.80 -15.14 27.24
CA THR A 5 -12.93 -14.26 26.93
C THR A 5 -12.44 -12.84 26.64
N ILE A 6 -13.27 -12.03 25.98
CA ILE A 6 -12.97 -10.61 25.69
C ILE A 6 -12.68 -9.82 27.00
N ALA A 7 -13.30 -10.23 28.11
CA ALA A 7 -13.03 -9.67 29.43
C ALA A 7 -11.59 -9.95 29.89
N ASP A 8 -11.10 -11.17 29.68
CA ASP A 8 -9.74 -11.58 30.05
C ASP A 8 -8.70 -10.79 29.25
N VAL A 9 -8.91 -10.62 27.95
CA VAL A 9 -8.02 -9.81 27.09
C VAL A 9 -7.92 -8.37 27.57
N ARG A 10 -9.05 -7.76 27.96
CA ARG A 10 -9.08 -6.39 28.48
C ARG A 10 -8.34 -6.27 29.81
N GLU A 11 -8.43 -7.30 30.65
CA GLU A 11 -7.76 -7.34 31.93
C GLU A 11 -6.25 -7.49 31.79
N ILE A 12 -5.79 -8.39 30.90
CA ILE A 12 -4.37 -8.54 30.54
C ILE A 12 -3.79 -7.23 30.05
N PHE A 13 -4.52 -6.51 29.19
CA PHE A 13 -4.10 -5.21 28.68
C PHE A 13 -3.88 -4.18 29.80
N HIS A 14 -4.76 -4.12 30.80
CA HIS A 14 -4.60 -3.20 31.92
C HIS A 14 -3.44 -3.57 32.84
N ARG A 15 -3.26 -4.87 33.12
CA ARG A 15 -2.20 -5.38 33.99
C ARG A 15 -0.81 -5.21 33.36
N ARG A 16 -0.66 -5.55 32.08
CA ARG A 16 0.64 -5.54 31.37
C ARG A 16 0.87 -4.30 30.53
N LYS A 17 0.12 -3.21 30.76
CA LYS A 17 0.26 -1.94 30.04
C LYS A 17 1.69 -1.41 30.01
N ARG A 18 2.49 -1.69 31.05
CA ARG A 18 3.89 -1.23 31.12
C ARG A 18 4.78 -2.06 30.19
N THR A 19 4.65 -3.39 30.23
CA THR A 19 5.35 -4.31 29.33
C THR A 19 5.01 -4.02 27.88
N ILE A 20 3.71 -3.93 27.55
CA ILE A 20 3.21 -3.63 26.19
C ILE A 20 3.78 -2.29 25.67
N LYS A 21 3.81 -1.25 26.51
CA LYS A 21 4.37 0.05 26.13
C LYS A 21 5.88 -0.01 25.91
N ILE A 22 6.62 -0.69 26.77
CA ILE A 22 8.08 -0.78 26.67
C ILE A 22 8.49 -1.62 25.46
N SER A 23 7.91 -2.81 25.28
CA SER A 23 8.20 -3.67 24.13
C SER A 23 7.75 -3.04 22.81
N GLY A 24 6.59 -2.38 22.79
CA GLY A 24 6.11 -1.60 21.65
C GLY A 24 7.03 -0.42 21.31
N LEU A 25 7.56 0.29 22.32
CA LEU A 25 8.50 1.39 22.10
C LEU A 25 9.84 0.90 21.54
N ILE A 26 10.41 -0.17 22.11
CA ILE A 26 11.69 -0.73 21.69
C ILE A 26 11.60 -1.28 20.26
N SER A 27 10.55 -2.06 19.96
CA SER A 27 10.32 -2.57 18.60
C SER A 27 10.03 -1.45 17.60
N GLY A 28 9.30 -0.40 18.01
CA GLY A 28 9.07 0.79 17.21
C GLY A 28 10.36 1.55 16.88
N LEU A 29 11.25 1.74 17.87
CA LEU A 29 12.57 2.37 17.64
C LEU A 29 13.45 1.54 16.72
N LEU A 30 13.46 0.22 16.88
CA LEU A 30 14.22 -0.70 16.01
C LEU A 30 13.70 -0.66 14.56
N MET A 31 12.38 -0.72 14.38
CA MET A 31 11.75 -0.63 13.07
C MET A 31 12.00 0.73 12.40
N LEU A 32 11.90 1.82 13.17
CA LEU A 32 12.22 3.16 12.69
C LEU A 32 13.67 3.22 12.22
N PHE A 33 14.60 2.67 13.00
CA PHE A 33 16.01 2.60 12.61
C PHE A 33 16.20 1.85 11.28
N LEU A 34 15.54 0.70 11.09
CA LEU A 34 15.60 -0.07 9.84
C LEU A 34 15.05 0.72 8.65
N VAL A 35 13.93 1.43 8.81
CA VAL A 35 13.34 2.27 7.76
C VAL A 35 14.27 3.43 7.37
N PHE A 36 14.98 4.01 8.34
CA PHE A 36 15.95 5.08 8.07
C PHE A 36 17.26 4.56 7.48
N TYR A 37 17.68 3.36 7.85
CA TYR A 37 18.87 2.71 7.30
C TYR A 37 18.65 2.28 5.84
N ALA A 38 17.48 1.72 5.53
CA ALA A 38 17.11 1.26 4.19
C ALA A 38 16.52 2.37 3.30
N LYS A 39 16.87 3.64 3.54
CA LYS A 39 16.33 4.77 2.75
C LYS A 39 16.67 4.57 1.26
N PRO A 40 15.66 4.34 0.40
CA PRO A 40 15.92 4.24 -1.03
C PRO A 40 16.33 5.60 -1.59
N GLU A 41 17.16 5.60 -2.62
CA GLU A 41 17.53 6.83 -3.32
C GLU A 41 16.29 7.55 -3.86
N PRO A 42 16.26 8.90 -3.87
CA PRO A 42 15.12 9.65 -4.36
C PRO A 42 15.00 9.52 -5.88
N ILE A 43 13.93 8.88 -6.35
CA ILE A 43 13.61 8.78 -7.78
C ILE A 43 12.52 9.81 -8.10
N PHE A 44 12.78 10.68 -9.07
CA PHE A 44 11.86 11.70 -9.54
C PHE A 44 11.28 11.30 -10.90
N GLU A 45 9.99 11.54 -11.10
CA GLU A 45 9.28 11.28 -12.36
C GLU A 45 8.87 12.60 -13.02
N ALA A 46 9.25 12.79 -14.29
CA ALA A 46 8.76 13.87 -15.12
C ALA A 46 7.83 13.32 -16.21
N GLU A 47 6.74 14.02 -16.48
CA GLU A 47 5.69 13.58 -17.42
C GLU A 47 5.61 14.55 -18.60
N VAL A 48 5.59 14.00 -19.82
CA VAL A 48 5.31 14.75 -21.06
C VAL A 48 4.16 14.09 -21.79
N SER A 49 3.26 14.90 -22.37
CA SER A 49 2.09 14.40 -23.09
C SER A 49 2.19 14.75 -24.56
N LEU A 50 2.05 13.74 -25.42
CA LEU A 50 2.10 13.85 -26.88
C LEU A 50 0.70 13.56 -27.44
N LYS A 51 0.17 14.46 -28.28
CA LYS A 51 -1.04 14.22 -29.05
C LYS A 51 -0.63 13.62 -30.39
N ILE A 52 -1.18 12.45 -30.71
CA ILE A 52 -0.91 11.70 -31.93
C ILE A 52 -2.20 11.62 -32.74
N GLU A 53 -2.23 12.32 -33.87
CA GLU A 53 -3.41 12.34 -34.73
C GLU A 53 -3.44 11.12 -35.66
N LYS A 54 -4.60 10.48 -35.77
CA LYS A 54 -4.81 9.38 -36.71
C LYS A 54 -5.24 9.96 -38.06
N VAL A 55 -4.32 10.04 -39.00
CA VAL A 55 -4.64 10.45 -40.37
C VAL A 55 -5.38 9.29 -41.06
N THR A 56 -6.62 9.53 -41.44
CA THR A 56 -7.46 8.56 -42.17
C THR A 56 -7.15 8.68 -43.66
N THR A 57 -6.69 7.60 -44.28
CA THR A 57 -6.41 7.60 -45.72
C THR A 57 -7.72 7.53 -46.50
N VAL A 58 -7.78 8.08 -47.72
CA VAL A 58 -8.99 8.01 -48.58
C VAL A 58 -9.45 6.55 -48.81
N GLY A 59 -8.52 5.60 -48.83
CA GLY A 59 -8.82 4.16 -48.87
C GLY A 59 -9.50 3.61 -47.62
N ASP A 60 -9.19 4.13 -46.43
CA ASP A 60 -9.83 3.72 -45.16
C ASP A 60 -11.29 4.20 -45.10
N ILE A 61 -11.58 5.36 -45.71
CA ILE A 61 -12.92 5.94 -45.82
C ILE A 61 -13.78 5.12 -46.80
N LEU A 62 -13.19 4.65 -47.92
CA LEU A 62 -13.89 3.92 -48.98
C LEU A 62 -14.20 2.45 -48.63
N ILE A 63 -13.32 1.78 -47.87
CA ILE A 63 -13.46 0.34 -47.57
C ILE A 63 -14.30 0.11 -46.30
N GLY A 64 -14.59 1.14 -45.51
CA GLY A 64 -15.42 1.05 -44.30
C GLY A 64 -14.82 0.20 -43.17
N THR A 65 -13.64 -0.40 -43.39
CA THR A 65 -12.93 -1.21 -42.39
C THR A 65 -11.81 -0.40 -41.76
N VAL A 66 -12.17 0.57 -40.93
CA VAL A 66 -11.23 1.08 -39.93
C VAL A 66 -11.04 -0.03 -38.91
N ARG A 67 -10.08 -0.93 -39.12
CA ARG A 67 -9.62 -1.78 -38.01
C ARG A 67 -9.05 -0.84 -36.95
N PRO A 68 -9.53 -0.86 -35.70
CA PRO A 68 -8.94 -0.10 -34.61
C PRO A 68 -7.63 -0.81 -34.23
N GLY A 69 -6.58 -0.59 -35.02
CA GLY A 69 -5.22 -0.74 -34.51
C GLY A 69 -5.00 0.38 -33.50
N ASP A 70 -4.50 0.02 -32.31
CA ASP A 70 -4.23 0.95 -31.23
C ASP A 70 -2.94 1.72 -31.58
N HIS A 71 -3.05 2.77 -32.41
CA HIS A 71 -1.91 3.57 -32.90
C HIS A 71 -1.08 4.17 -31.75
N ILE A 72 -1.71 4.37 -30.59
CA ILE A 72 -1.02 4.79 -29.36
C ILE A 72 -0.16 3.67 -28.78
N ALA A 73 -0.60 2.40 -28.84
CA ALA A 73 0.22 1.27 -28.40
C ALA A 73 1.46 1.10 -29.29
N THR A 74 1.31 1.29 -30.61
CA THR A 74 2.45 1.31 -31.54
C THR A 74 3.41 2.46 -31.21
N ALA A 75 2.89 3.67 -30.98
CA ALA A 75 3.70 4.81 -30.58
C ALA A 75 4.43 4.60 -29.23
N ALA A 76 3.77 3.95 -28.27
CA ALA A 76 4.35 3.61 -26.97
C ALA A 76 5.54 2.63 -27.08
N VAL A 77 5.51 1.69 -28.03
CA VAL A 77 6.66 0.81 -28.31
C VAL A 77 7.76 1.55 -29.08
N MET A 78 7.37 2.38 -30.06
CA MET A 78 8.31 3.13 -30.88
C MET A 78 9.10 4.16 -30.08
N ILE A 79 8.52 4.76 -29.05
CA ILE A 79 9.22 5.75 -28.22
C ILE A 79 10.36 5.14 -27.40
N SER A 80 10.23 3.87 -27.02
CA SER A 80 11.26 3.07 -26.36
C SER A 80 12.18 2.33 -27.34
N SER A 81 12.02 2.53 -28.64
CA SER A 81 12.83 1.83 -29.65
C SER A 81 14.25 2.37 -29.72
N PHE A 82 15.19 1.51 -30.14
CA PHE A 82 16.60 1.86 -30.30
C PHE A 82 16.85 3.14 -31.15
N PRO A 83 16.19 3.36 -32.30
CA PRO A 83 16.37 4.58 -33.10
C PRO A 83 16.13 5.88 -32.31
N VAL A 84 15.10 5.91 -31.47
CA VAL A 84 14.74 7.07 -30.64
C VAL A 84 15.68 7.19 -29.44
N LEU A 85 15.89 6.10 -28.70
CA LEU A 85 16.73 6.11 -27.49
C LEU A 85 18.20 6.42 -27.78
N ARG A 86 18.71 6.00 -28.94
CA ARG A 86 20.05 6.36 -29.41
C ARG A 86 20.21 7.88 -29.52
N VAL A 87 19.27 8.54 -30.19
CA VAL A 87 19.31 10.00 -30.39
C VAL A 87 19.15 10.73 -29.06
N VAL A 88 18.30 10.23 -28.17
CA VAL A 88 18.16 10.75 -26.79
C VAL A 88 19.47 10.62 -26.03
N ALA A 89 20.12 9.46 -26.06
CA ALA A 89 21.38 9.22 -25.38
C ALA A 89 22.52 10.12 -25.91
N GLN A 90 22.54 10.37 -27.22
CA GLN A 90 23.49 11.29 -27.85
C GLN A 90 23.22 12.75 -27.47
N LYS A 91 21.97 13.23 -27.60
CA LYS A 91 21.57 14.60 -27.21
C LYS A 91 21.69 14.86 -25.70
N ALA A 92 21.57 13.82 -24.88
CA ALA A 92 21.78 13.89 -23.44
C ALA A 92 23.26 13.89 -23.02
N GLY A 93 24.19 13.58 -23.95
CA GLY A 93 25.63 13.50 -23.68
C GLY A 93 26.09 12.18 -23.07
N PHE A 94 25.25 11.14 -23.06
CA PHE A 94 25.62 9.81 -22.57
C PHE A 94 26.40 8.99 -23.59
N ILE A 95 26.28 9.31 -24.88
CA ILE A 95 26.99 8.67 -25.99
C ILE A 95 27.53 9.79 -26.90
N PRO A 96 28.73 9.66 -27.49
CA PRO A 96 29.23 10.63 -28.47
C PRO A 96 28.28 10.79 -29.67
N ALA A 97 28.07 12.03 -30.11
CA ALA A 97 27.14 12.36 -31.19
C ALA A 97 27.57 11.82 -32.56
N GLU A 98 28.87 11.62 -32.79
CA GLU A 98 29.45 11.20 -34.06
C GLU A 98 29.43 9.68 -34.29
N LEU A 99 29.09 8.89 -33.27
CA LEU A 99 29.11 7.44 -33.37
C LEU A 99 27.99 6.91 -34.27
N GLN A 100 28.37 6.06 -35.23
CA GLN A 100 27.43 5.36 -36.11
C GLN A 100 26.62 4.31 -35.32
N PRO A 101 25.35 4.04 -35.71
CA PRO A 101 24.49 3.10 -34.99
C PRO A 101 25.08 1.69 -34.85
N ASP A 102 25.81 1.19 -35.86
CA ASP A 102 26.46 -0.12 -35.82
C ASP A 102 27.56 -0.23 -34.76
N ALA A 103 28.29 0.87 -34.52
CA ALA A 103 29.33 0.94 -33.50
C ALA A 103 28.74 0.96 -32.07
N ILE A 104 27.55 1.55 -31.91
CA ILE A 104 26.81 1.58 -30.65
C ILE A 104 26.28 0.17 -30.31
N LEU A 105 25.68 -0.52 -31.28
CA LEU A 105 25.16 -1.88 -31.10
C LEU A 105 26.24 -2.90 -30.72
N ARG A 106 27.48 -2.70 -31.17
CA ARG A 106 28.62 -3.57 -30.87
C ARG A 106 29.28 -3.30 -29.52
N SER A 107 29.00 -2.16 -28.88
CA SER A 107 29.58 -1.79 -27.58
C SER A 107 28.64 -2.16 -26.43
N PRO A 108 29.03 -3.10 -25.54
CA PRO A 108 28.23 -3.47 -24.37
C PRO A 108 27.97 -2.29 -23.41
N GLU A 109 28.93 -1.36 -23.30
CA GLU A 109 28.82 -0.20 -22.41
C GLU A 109 27.72 0.76 -22.88
N TYR A 110 27.70 1.12 -24.16
CA TYR A 110 26.69 2.04 -24.70
C TYR A 110 25.30 1.40 -24.75
N MET A 111 25.22 0.10 -25.05
CA MET A 111 23.97 -0.64 -24.96
C MET A 111 23.44 -0.75 -23.53
N ALA A 112 24.31 -0.83 -22.51
CA ALA A 112 23.88 -0.78 -21.12
C ALA A 112 23.24 0.56 -20.76
N ARG A 113 23.82 1.68 -21.22
CA ARG A 113 23.25 3.04 -21.02
C ARG A 113 21.90 3.21 -21.73
N ILE A 114 21.74 2.66 -22.94
CA ILE A 114 20.45 2.68 -23.66
C ILE A 114 19.40 1.85 -22.94
N LYS A 115 19.75 0.66 -22.44
CA LYS A 115 18.84 -0.18 -21.64
C LYS A 115 18.47 0.46 -20.31
N GLU A 116 19.37 1.23 -19.70
CA GLU A 116 19.06 2.00 -18.49
C GLU A 116 18.03 3.10 -18.77
N LEU A 117 18.17 3.80 -19.90
CA LEU A 117 17.17 4.77 -20.37
C LEU A 117 15.83 4.11 -20.67
N GLU A 118 15.84 2.95 -21.33
CA GLU A 118 14.63 2.16 -21.63
C GLU A 118 13.87 1.80 -20.35
N LYS A 119 14.56 1.32 -19.30
CA LYS A 119 13.95 1.00 -18.00
C LYS A 119 13.37 2.23 -17.29
N GLY A 120 13.91 3.42 -17.55
CA GLY A 120 13.44 4.68 -16.99
C GLY A 120 12.25 5.30 -17.71
N ILE A 121 11.85 4.74 -18.87
CA ILE A 121 10.72 5.20 -19.69
C ILE A 121 9.48 4.36 -19.38
N THR A 122 8.35 5.01 -19.19
CA THR A 122 7.03 4.36 -19.24
C THR A 122 6.13 5.17 -20.14
N ALA A 123 5.60 4.53 -21.18
CA ALA A 123 4.73 5.16 -22.17
C ALA A 123 3.36 4.48 -22.16
N THR A 124 2.31 5.24 -21.87
CA THR A 124 0.94 4.74 -21.74
C THR A 124 -0.06 5.69 -22.38
N ALA A 125 -1.14 5.15 -22.92
CA ALA A 125 -2.29 5.97 -23.32
C ALA A 125 -2.92 6.64 -22.09
N ASP A 126 -3.40 7.88 -22.22
CA ASP A 126 -4.13 8.57 -21.14
C ASP A 126 -5.44 7.84 -20.79
N ARG A 127 -6.21 7.47 -21.83
CA ARG A 127 -7.41 6.63 -21.74
C ARG A 127 -7.52 5.72 -22.95
N ALA A 128 -8.26 4.61 -22.82
CA ALA A 128 -8.58 3.73 -23.96
C ALA A 128 -9.28 4.54 -25.07
N GLY A 129 -8.72 4.54 -26.28
CA GLY A 129 -9.23 5.31 -27.43
C GLY A 129 -8.86 6.80 -27.44
N SER A 130 -8.05 7.29 -26.49
CA SER A 130 -7.52 8.65 -26.54
C SER A 130 -6.39 8.77 -27.56
N ASN A 131 -6.21 9.97 -28.14
CA ASN A 131 -5.08 10.29 -29.02
C ASN A 131 -3.89 10.86 -28.24
N ILE A 132 -3.81 10.63 -26.93
CA ILE A 132 -2.79 11.20 -26.06
C ILE A 132 -1.90 10.09 -25.50
N LEU A 133 -0.61 10.16 -25.83
CA LEU A 133 0.44 9.33 -25.27
C LEU A 133 1.10 10.08 -24.11
N ILE A 134 1.03 9.51 -22.91
CA ILE A 134 1.72 10.00 -21.73
C ILE A 134 3.06 9.26 -21.61
N VAL A 135 4.14 10.02 -21.56
CA VAL A 135 5.50 9.49 -21.43
C VAL A 135 6.08 9.97 -20.11
N LYS A 136 6.46 9.02 -19.27
CA LYS A 136 7.01 9.25 -17.94
C LYS A 136 8.47 8.86 -17.91
N MET A 137 9.30 9.77 -17.41
CA MET A 137 10.74 9.59 -17.27
C MET A 137 11.16 9.61 -15.82
N GLN A 138 11.81 8.54 -15.38
CA GLN A 138 12.33 8.41 -14.02
C GLN A 138 13.84 8.63 -13.96
N HIS A 139 14.29 9.48 -13.03
CA HIS A 139 15.72 9.69 -12.75
C HIS A 139 15.96 10.14 -11.31
N THR A 140 17.15 9.85 -10.78
CA THR A 140 17.62 10.33 -9.46
C THR A 140 17.74 11.85 -9.31
N LYS A 141 17.80 12.59 -10.43
CA LYS A 141 17.96 14.05 -10.46
C LYS A 141 16.74 14.69 -11.13
N PRO A 142 16.05 15.64 -10.49
CA PRO A 142 14.80 16.20 -11.03
C PRO A 142 15.02 16.99 -12.33
N ALA A 143 16.14 17.72 -12.43
CA ALA A 143 16.50 18.44 -13.66
C ALA A 143 16.77 17.48 -14.84
N MET A 144 17.35 16.32 -14.57
CA MET A 144 17.65 15.32 -15.60
C MET A 144 16.40 14.56 -16.04
N ALA A 145 15.49 14.24 -15.11
CA ALA A 145 14.18 13.65 -15.45
C ALA A 145 13.39 14.54 -16.42
N LYS A 146 13.31 15.85 -16.12
CA LYS A 146 12.67 16.83 -17.01
C LYS A 146 13.35 16.89 -18.38
N LYS A 147 14.68 17.05 -18.40
CA LYS A 147 15.47 17.15 -19.65
C LYS A 147 15.32 15.91 -20.52
N LEU A 148 15.34 14.72 -19.92
CA LEU A 148 15.17 13.46 -20.65
C LEU A 148 13.76 13.31 -21.20
N ALA A 149 12.71 13.69 -20.45
CA ALA A 149 11.33 13.66 -20.96
C ALA A 149 11.18 14.57 -22.20
N GLU A 150 11.78 15.75 -22.16
CA GLU A 150 11.79 16.69 -23.29
C GLU A 150 12.58 16.16 -24.49
N LEU A 151 13.74 15.54 -24.26
CA LEU A 151 14.55 14.93 -25.31
C LEU A 151 13.89 13.71 -25.94
N VAL A 152 13.20 12.88 -25.17
CA VAL A 152 12.45 11.72 -25.67
C VAL A 152 11.29 12.19 -26.55
N ALA A 153 10.50 13.17 -26.09
CA ALA A 153 9.40 13.73 -26.86
C ALA A 153 9.86 14.36 -28.18
N SER A 154 10.92 15.18 -28.13
CA SER A 154 11.45 15.85 -29.33
C SER A 154 12.09 14.87 -30.32
N SER A 155 12.87 13.89 -29.83
CA SER A 155 13.48 12.86 -30.69
C SER A 155 12.45 11.94 -31.32
N TYR A 156 11.38 11.60 -30.61
CA TYR A 156 10.29 10.79 -31.18
C TYR A 156 9.49 11.57 -32.22
N ARG A 157 9.16 12.84 -31.96
CA ARG A 157 8.49 13.71 -32.94
C ARG A 157 9.30 13.80 -34.23
N GLU A 158 10.61 13.99 -34.11
CA GLU A 158 11.53 14.04 -35.25
C GLU A 158 11.55 12.70 -36.01
N ALA A 159 11.69 11.58 -35.30
CA ALA A 159 11.68 10.25 -35.93
C ALA A 159 10.34 9.94 -36.63
N ALA A 160 9.21 10.23 -35.99
CA ALA A 160 7.87 10.03 -36.54
C ALA A 160 7.63 10.91 -37.78
N TYR A 161 8.08 12.16 -37.76
CA TYR A 161 8.03 13.05 -38.92
C TYR A 161 8.78 12.46 -40.12
N TYR A 162 10.01 11.97 -39.90
CA TYR A 162 10.80 11.38 -40.98
C TYR A 162 10.21 10.07 -41.50
N GLU A 163 9.82 9.14 -40.62
CA GLU A 163 9.26 7.85 -41.02
C GLU A 163 7.97 8.01 -41.82
N ARG A 164 7.09 8.92 -41.38
CA ARG A 164 5.80 9.16 -42.02
C ARG A 164 5.94 9.84 -43.38
N ASN A 165 6.85 10.80 -43.48
CA ASN A 165 7.04 11.62 -44.68
C ASN A 165 8.09 11.05 -45.65
N GLN A 166 8.76 9.94 -45.31
CA GLN A 166 9.85 9.38 -46.12
C GLN A 166 9.43 9.06 -47.55
N SER A 167 8.25 8.47 -47.75
CA SER A 167 7.73 8.14 -49.07
C SER A 167 7.51 9.40 -49.93
N VAL A 168 6.97 10.46 -49.34
CA VAL A 168 6.72 11.74 -50.03
C VAL A 168 8.04 12.45 -50.33
N ILE A 169 8.97 12.51 -49.37
CA ILE A 169 10.30 13.11 -49.55
C ILE A 169 11.09 12.38 -50.65
N ASN A 170 11.04 11.05 -50.70
CA ASN A 170 11.67 10.28 -51.76
C ASN A 170 10.98 10.48 -53.11
N GLU A 171 9.65 10.57 -53.14
CA GLU A 171 8.90 10.85 -54.37
C GLU A 171 9.24 12.24 -54.92
N ILE A 172 9.30 13.28 -54.07
CA ILE A 172 9.78 14.63 -54.42
C ILE A 172 11.15 14.54 -55.09
N LYS A 173 12.12 13.90 -54.42
CA LYS A 173 13.49 13.78 -54.93
C LYS A 173 13.56 13.08 -56.28
N ILE A 174 12.78 12.02 -56.47
CA ILE A 174 12.73 11.28 -57.75
C ILE A 174 12.13 12.17 -58.85
N VAL A 175 11.01 12.85 -58.57
CA VAL A 175 10.33 13.70 -59.55
C VAL A 175 11.19 14.91 -59.94
N GLU A 176 11.87 15.54 -58.97
CA GLU A 176 12.83 16.63 -59.24
C GLU A 176 13.96 16.16 -60.17
N ASP A 177 14.58 15.01 -59.91
CA ASP A 177 15.64 14.45 -60.76
C ASP A 177 15.14 14.10 -62.17
N GLN A 178 13.95 13.50 -62.28
CA GLN A 178 13.35 13.18 -63.58
C GLN A 178 12.93 14.43 -64.36
N SER A 179 12.48 15.49 -63.68
CA SER A 179 12.12 16.76 -64.31
C SER A 179 13.33 17.43 -64.97
N ALA A 180 14.49 17.40 -64.30
CA ALA A 180 15.74 17.93 -64.84
C ALA A 180 16.17 17.17 -66.10
N LYS A 181 16.15 15.83 -66.05
CA LYS A 181 16.50 14.96 -67.19
C LYS A 181 15.55 15.11 -68.38
N ALA A 182 14.24 15.23 -68.13
CA ALA A 182 13.25 15.43 -69.20
C ALA A 182 13.40 16.80 -69.87
N ARG A 183 13.71 17.85 -69.08
CA ARG A 183 13.97 19.19 -69.60
C ARG A 183 15.20 19.21 -70.51
N GLU A 184 16.27 18.52 -70.12
CA GLU A 184 17.49 18.39 -70.91
C GLU A 184 17.19 17.69 -72.24
N ARG A 185 16.53 16.54 -72.22
CA ARG A 185 16.14 15.80 -73.44
C ARG A 185 15.27 16.63 -74.39
N LEU A 186 14.29 17.36 -73.87
CA LEU A 186 13.46 18.26 -74.67
C LEU A 186 14.28 19.39 -75.30
N THR A 187 15.23 19.94 -74.56
CA THR A 187 16.12 20.99 -75.07
C THR A 187 17.00 20.45 -76.19
N THR A 188 17.64 19.29 -76.00
CA THR A 188 18.44 18.61 -77.02
C THR A 188 17.63 18.28 -78.27
N ALA A 189 16.41 17.72 -78.13
CA ALA A 189 15.55 17.42 -79.27
C ALA A 189 15.13 18.69 -80.04
N ARG A 190 14.82 19.78 -79.32
CA ARG A 190 14.51 21.09 -79.93
C ARG A 190 15.73 21.71 -80.64
N GLU A 191 16.91 21.56 -80.06
CA GLU A 191 18.17 21.99 -80.68
C GLU A 191 18.44 21.22 -81.95
N GLN A 192 18.33 19.88 -81.94
CA GLN A 192 18.47 19.04 -83.12
C GLN A 192 17.48 19.41 -84.23
N LEU A 193 16.21 19.66 -83.89
CA LEU A 193 15.21 20.13 -84.85
C LEU A 193 15.57 21.52 -85.41
N ASN A 194 16.05 22.44 -84.58
CA ASN A 194 16.45 23.78 -85.00
C ASN A 194 17.75 23.79 -85.82
N GLU A 195 18.72 22.94 -85.50
CA GLU A 195 19.94 22.74 -86.29
C GLU A 195 19.61 22.12 -87.64
N PHE A 196 18.73 21.12 -87.68
CA PHE A 196 18.23 20.56 -88.93
C PHE A 196 17.52 21.62 -89.79
N ARG A 197 16.71 22.47 -89.14
CA ARG A 197 16.06 23.64 -89.78
C ARG A 197 17.10 24.63 -90.34
N LYS A 198 18.23 24.83 -89.66
CA LYS A 198 19.33 25.69 -90.12
C LYS A 198 20.16 25.05 -91.23
N SER A 199 20.42 23.75 -91.19
CA SER A 199 21.19 23.01 -92.20
C SER A 199 20.51 22.93 -93.57
N LEU A 200 19.21 23.22 -93.63
CA LEU A 200 18.44 23.35 -94.87
C LEU A 200 18.66 24.70 -95.60
N GLU A 201 19.61 25.55 -95.16
CA GLU A 201 20.02 26.83 -95.78
C GLU A 201 18.86 27.74 -96.22
N LEU A 202 17.92 28.02 -95.31
CA LEU A 202 16.85 29.01 -95.50
C LEU A 202 17.29 30.44 -95.10
N THR A 203 18.38 30.95 -95.69
CA THR A 203 18.90 32.32 -95.43
C THR A 203 18.57 33.35 -96.52
N SER A 204 17.81 32.99 -97.56
CA SER A 204 17.11 33.94 -98.42
C SER A 204 15.68 33.46 -98.69
N VAL A 205 14.74 34.32 -98.33
CA VAL A 205 13.30 34.16 -98.52
C VAL A 205 12.95 33.68 -99.94
N ASN A 206 12.51 32.43 -100.07
CA ASN A 206 11.44 32.06 -100.99
C ASN A 206 10.26 31.67 -100.11
N ASP A 207 9.43 32.66 -99.74
CA ASP A 207 8.21 32.51 -98.93
C ASP A 207 7.32 31.35 -99.43
N GLU A 208 7.37 31.07 -100.73
CA GLU A 208 6.56 30.07 -101.38
C GLU A 208 6.83 28.63 -100.89
N GLN A 209 8.08 28.25 -100.65
CA GLN A 209 8.41 26.87 -100.23
C GLN A 209 8.07 26.59 -98.76
N GLN A 210 8.23 27.58 -97.89
CA GLN A 210 7.80 27.47 -96.49
C GLN A 210 6.28 27.44 -96.37
N VAL A 211 5.57 28.26 -97.16
CA VAL A 211 4.11 28.23 -97.21
C VAL A 211 3.61 26.89 -97.76
N ILE A 212 4.28 26.32 -98.77
CA ILE A 212 3.93 25.01 -99.32
C ILE A 212 4.21 23.89 -98.29
N LEU A 213 5.33 23.91 -97.58
CA LEU A 213 5.64 22.91 -96.55
C LEU A 213 4.69 23.03 -95.35
N ALA A 214 4.39 24.24 -94.88
CA ALA A 214 3.42 24.49 -93.82
C ALA A 214 2.01 24.02 -94.23
N ARG A 215 1.59 24.30 -95.46
CA ARG A 215 0.32 23.84 -96.02
C ARG A 215 0.27 22.32 -96.17
N TYR A 216 1.38 21.68 -96.54
CA TYR A 216 1.49 20.23 -96.60
C TYR A 216 1.32 19.60 -95.21
N VAL A 217 2.03 20.13 -94.19
CA VAL A 217 1.92 19.65 -92.81
C VAL A 217 0.50 19.87 -92.26
N GLU A 218 -0.09 21.04 -92.47
CA GLU A 218 -1.46 21.35 -92.04
C GLU A 218 -2.48 20.38 -92.66
N ARG A 219 -2.40 20.15 -93.96
CA ARG A 219 -3.32 19.23 -94.66
C ARG A 219 -3.07 17.78 -94.29
N LYS A 220 -1.83 17.37 -94.08
CA LYS A 220 -1.49 16.03 -93.59
C LYS A 220 -2.06 15.82 -92.19
N ASN A 221 -1.96 16.80 -91.30
CA ASN A 221 -2.56 16.74 -89.98
C ASN A 221 -4.09 16.61 -90.03
N ILE A 222 -4.76 17.25 -90.99
CA ILE A 222 -6.20 17.08 -91.21
C ILE A 222 -6.51 15.64 -91.64
N VAL A 223 -5.76 15.08 -92.58
CA VAL A 223 -5.91 13.68 -93.02
C VAL A 223 -5.72 12.72 -91.85
N ASP A 224 -4.64 12.90 -91.08
CA ASP A 224 -4.33 12.04 -89.94
C ASP A 224 -5.42 12.13 -88.87
N ASN A 225 -5.91 13.34 -88.53
CA ASN A 225 -6.98 13.56 -87.55
C ASN A 225 -8.30 12.91 -87.99
N LEU A 226 -8.72 13.13 -89.25
CA LEU A 226 -9.90 12.48 -89.80
C LEU A 226 -9.73 10.95 -89.87
N GLY A 227 -8.51 10.48 -90.17
CA GLY A 227 -8.14 9.07 -90.14
C GLY A 227 -8.31 8.45 -88.74
N PHE A 228 -7.86 9.14 -87.70
CA PHE A 228 -8.09 8.73 -86.31
C PHE A 228 -9.58 8.66 -85.97
N LYS A 229 -10.39 9.63 -86.41
CA LYS A 229 -11.85 9.59 -86.23
C LYS A 229 -12.49 8.38 -86.91
N ILE A 230 -12.09 8.07 -88.14
CA ILE A 230 -12.57 6.88 -88.86
C ILE A 230 -12.12 5.59 -88.17
N ALA A 231 -10.86 5.49 -87.73
CA ALA A 231 -10.34 4.33 -87.03
C ALA A 231 -11.13 4.05 -85.73
N ARG A 232 -11.47 5.10 -84.98
CA ARG A 232 -12.32 5.00 -83.79
C ARG A 232 -13.76 4.58 -84.13
N ILE A 233 -14.38 5.17 -85.16
CA ILE A 233 -15.71 4.75 -85.60
C ILE A 233 -15.69 3.28 -86.07
N ASN A 234 -14.61 2.82 -86.69
CA ASN A 234 -14.46 1.41 -87.06
C ASN A 234 -14.36 0.51 -85.83
N ASP A 235 -13.65 0.92 -84.79
CA ASP A 235 -13.57 0.19 -83.52
C ASP A 235 -14.95 0.12 -82.83
N ASP A 236 -15.66 1.25 -82.81
CA ASP A 236 -17.04 1.35 -82.30
C ASP A 236 -18.00 0.44 -83.10
N LEU A 237 -17.95 0.48 -84.43
CA LEU A 237 -18.77 -0.37 -85.32
C LEU A 237 -18.40 -1.86 -85.21
N ALA A 238 -17.11 -2.19 -85.05
CA ALA A 238 -16.66 -3.56 -84.85
C ALA A 238 -17.21 -4.11 -83.53
N THR A 239 -17.14 -3.32 -82.46
CA THR A 239 -17.73 -3.63 -81.15
C THR A 239 -19.25 -3.81 -81.26
N MET A 240 -19.94 -2.97 -82.02
CA MET A 240 -21.39 -3.06 -82.23
C MET A 240 -21.82 -4.26 -83.11
N ARG A 241 -21.00 -4.68 -84.08
CA ARG A 241 -21.32 -5.79 -84.99
C ARG A 241 -20.94 -7.16 -84.43
N GLN A 242 -20.03 -7.24 -83.46
CA GLN A 242 -19.57 -8.50 -82.88
C GLN A 242 -20.63 -9.07 -81.91
N LYS A 243 -21.58 -9.83 -82.48
CA LYS A 243 -22.68 -10.57 -81.83
C LYS A 243 -23.56 -9.72 -80.91
N ILE A 244 -24.67 -9.25 -81.50
CA ILE A 244 -25.93 -8.90 -80.82
C ILE A 244 -26.46 -10.19 -80.17
N ASP A 245 -25.86 -10.59 -79.05
CA ASP A 245 -26.33 -11.70 -78.23
C ASP A 245 -27.34 -11.11 -77.23
N PRO A 246 -28.63 -11.50 -77.26
CA PRO A 246 -29.66 -10.88 -76.42
C PRO A 246 -29.42 -11.04 -74.90
N ASP A 247 -28.60 -12.03 -74.50
CA ASP A 247 -28.46 -12.44 -73.10
C ASP A 247 -27.16 -11.98 -72.41
N GLU A 248 -26.20 -11.36 -73.11
CA GLU A 248 -24.98 -10.79 -72.50
C GLU A 248 -25.00 -9.25 -72.43
N ASP A 249 -25.72 -8.72 -71.45
CA ASP A 249 -25.85 -7.29 -71.13
C ASP A 249 -24.59 -6.68 -70.44
N THR A 250 -23.41 -7.27 -70.69
CA THR A 250 -22.12 -6.96 -70.02
C THR A 250 -21.04 -6.39 -70.93
N ARG A 251 -21.26 -6.24 -72.24
CA ARG A 251 -20.22 -5.67 -73.14
C ARG A 251 -20.15 -4.15 -73.20
N TRP A 252 -21.20 -3.44 -72.78
CA TRP A 252 -21.22 -1.97 -72.76
C TRP A 252 -20.67 -1.43 -71.44
N VAL A 253 -19.47 -1.85 -71.07
CA VAL A 253 -18.76 -1.35 -69.89
C VAL A 253 -18.04 -0.07 -70.28
N PHE A 254 -18.44 1.01 -69.62
CA PHE A 254 -17.80 2.31 -69.63
C PHE A 254 -16.28 2.20 -69.51
N THR A 255 -15.53 2.65 -70.52
CA THR A 255 -14.14 3.08 -70.36
C THR A 255 -14.15 4.58 -70.02
N PRO A 256 -13.90 4.98 -68.76
CA PRO A 256 -13.69 6.36 -68.38
C PRO A 256 -12.28 6.75 -68.86
N GLY A 257 -12.20 7.18 -70.12
CA GLY A 257 -10.92 7.42 -70.77
C GLY A 257 -11.10 7.97 -72.17
N GLY A 258 -11.86 9.05 -72.30
CA GLY A 258 -12.09 9.70 -73.59
C GLY A 258 -12.98 10.92 -73.47
N ILE A 259 -12.46 12.00 -72.87
CA ILE A 259 -13.14 13.30 -72.70
C ILE A 259 -13.40 14.04 -74.04
N ILE A 260 -13.26 13.37 -75.18
CA ILE A 260 -13.46 13.97 -76.49
C ILE A 260 -14.35 13.04 -77.33
N THR A 261 -15.65 13.10 -77.10
CA THR A 261 -16.67 12.83 -78.12
C THR A 261 -17.91 13.64 -77.80
N GLY A 262 -17.96 14.83 -78.39
CA GLY A 262 -19.18 15.61 -78.47
C GLY A 262 -20.25 14.86 -79.28
N GLY A 263 -21.50 15.01 -78.86
CA GLY A 263 -22.64 15.09 -79.76
C GLY A 263 -23.58 13.88 -79.82
N VAL A 264 -23.07 12.67 -80.03
CA VAL A 264 -23.92 11.56 -80.52
C VAL A 264 -23.82 10.27 -79.69
N GLN A 265 -22.62 9.83 -79.31
CA GLN A 265 -22.40 8.59 -78.53
C GLN A 265 -22.86 8.69 -77.06
N GLY A 266 -22.74 9.87 -76.44
CA GLY A 266 -23.27 10.13 -75.10
C GLY A 266 -24.79 10.03 -75.05
N LYS A 267 -25.48 10.56 -76.06
CA LYS A 267 -26.95 10.48 -76.16
C LYS A 267 -27.46 9.05 -76.32
N LEU A 268 -26.76 8.22 -77.11
CA LEU A 268 -27.11 6.80 -77.21
C LEU A 268 -26.92 6.09 -75.87
N ASN A 269 -25.79 6.32 -75.18
CA ASN A 269 -25.53 5.70 -73.89
C ASN A 269 -26.58 6.09 -72.84
N ASP A 270 -27.02 7.35 -72.84
CA ASP A 270 -28.07 7.82 -71.94
C ASP A 270 -29.43 7.14 -72.24
N VAL A 271 -29.82 7.07 -73.52
CA VAL A 271 -31.07 6.41 -73.93
C VAL A 271 -31.05 4.91 -73.64
N LEU A 272 -29.93 4.22 -73.91
CA LEU A 272 -29.79 2.79 -73.61
C LEU A 272 -29.76 2.51 -72.11
N LYS A 273 -29.17 3.40 -71.30
CA LYS A 273 -29.20 3.31 -69.84
C LYS A 273 -30.62 3.42 -69.30
N ASP A 274 -31.42 4.36 -69.81
CA ASP A 274 -32.81 4.54 -69.38
C ASP A 274 -33.69 3.32 -69.75
N LEU A 275 -33.55 2.79 -70.97
CA LEU A 275 -34.24 1.57 -71.39
C LEU A 275 -33.80 0.35 -70.57
N ARG A 276 -32.52 0.27 -70.18
CA ARG A 276 -32.01 -0.81 -69.31
C ARG A 276 -32.59 -0.74 -67.90
N VAL A 277 -32.70 0.46 -67.33
CA VAL A 277 -33.36 0.66 -66.02
C VAL A 277 -34.82 0.21 -66.10
N LYS A 278 -35.53 0.57 -67.18
CA LYS A 278 -36.91 0.10 -67.43
C LYS A 278 -37.00 -1.42 -67.58
N GLU A 279 -36.11 -2.04 -68.36
CA GLU A 279 -36.05 -3.50 -68.54
C GLU A 279 -35.82 -4.22 -67.19
N LYS A 280 -34.84 -3.79 -66.39
CA LYS A 280 -34.56 -4.38 -65.07
C LYS A 280 -35.72 -4.19 -64.07
N SER A 281 -36.43 -3.07 -64.16
CA SER A 281 -37.63 -2.82 -63.35
C SER A 281 -38.78 -3.75 -63.76
N LEU A 282 -38.98 -4.01 -65.06
CA LEU A 282 -40.01 -4.93 -65.55
C LEU A 282 -39.68 -6.38 -65.18
N LEU A 283 -38.40 -6.77 -65.22
CA LEU A 283 -37.94 -8.11 -64.81
C LEU A 283 -38.10 -8.40 -63.31
N HIS A 284 -38.37 -7.40 -62.46
CA HIS A 284 -38.76 -7.64 -61.06
C HIS A 284 -40.20 -8.19 -60.93
N HIS A 285 -41.06 -7.91 -61.90
CA HIS A 285 -42.49 -8.26 -61.85
C HIS A 285 -42.91 -9.27 -62.93
N TYR A 286 -42.16 -9.35 -64.03
CA TYR A 286 -42.46 -10.20 -65.18
C TYR A 286 -41.30 -11.12 -65.54
N THR A 287 -41.61 -12.24 -66.19
CA THR A 287 -40.59 -13.18 -66.72
C THR A 287 -39.99 -12.65 -68.03
N ALA A 288 -38.81 -13.16 -68.40
CA ALA A 288 -38.06 -12.70 -69.57
C ALA A 288 -38.81 -12.80 -70.91
N ASN A 289 -39.86 -13.63 -70.99
CA ASN A 289 -40.69 -13.83 -72.19
C ASN A 289 -42.01 -13.03 -72.16
N HIS A 290 -42.20 -12.15 -71.17
CA HIS A 290 -43.40 -11.32 -71.10
C HIS A 290 -43.44 -10.29 -72.23
N PRO A 291 -44.62 -10.03 -72.85
CA PRO A 291 -44.73 -9.13 -74.01
C PRO A 291 -44.11 -7.74 -73.79
N GLU A 292 -44.23 -7.17 -72.58
CA GLU A 292 -43.66 -5.86 -72.25
C GLU A 292 -42.13 -5.86 -72.17
N VAL A 293 -41.53 -6.95 -71.71
CA VAL A 293 -40.06 -7.10 -71.66
C VAL A 293 -39.51 -7.28 -73.07
N VAL A 294 -40.21 -8.06 -73.91
CA VAL A 294 -39.86 -8.25 -75.32
C VAL A 294 -39.97 -6.94 -76.10
N ALA A 295 -41.03 -6.14 -75.87
CA ALA A 295 -41.20 -4.84 -76.53
C ALA A 295 -40.03 -3.87 -76.24
N ILE A 296 -39.55 -3.79 -75.00
CA ILE A 296 -38.39 -2.96 -74.64
C ILE A 296 -37.10 -3.47 -75.30
N ARG A 297 -36.93 -4.80 -75.42
CA ARG A 297 -35.78 -5.37 -76.14
C ARG A 297 -35.83 -5.07 -77.63
N GLU A 298 -37.01 -5.11 -78.24
CA GLU A 298 -37.19 -4.72 -79.65
C GLU A 298 -36.90 -3.23 -79.85
N GLU A 299 -37.35 -2.36 -78.95
CA GLU A 299 -37.05 -0.92 -78.97
C GLU A 299 -35.54 -0.65 -78.85
N LYS A 300 -34.87 -1.32 -77.89
CA LYS A 300 -33.41 -1.25 -77.70
C LYS A 300 -32.67 -1.66 -78.99
N ASN A 301 -33.07 -2.76 -79.61
CA ASN A 301 -32.46 -3.26 -80.84
C ASN A 301 -32.72 -2.36 -82.04
N ALA A 302 -33.89 -1.73 -82.14
CA ALA A 302 -34.21 -0.78 -83.20
C ALA A 302 -33.32 0.48 -83.11
N ILE A 303 -33.13 1.02 -81.91
CA ILE A 303 -32.28 2.19 -81.67
C ILE A 303 -30.81 1.88 -81.99
N ILE A 304 -30.31 0.72 -81.56
CA ILE A 304 -28.93 0.29 -81.87
C ILE A 304 -28.72 0.19 -83.39
N LYS A 305 -29.68 -0.40 -84.13
CA LYS A 305 -29.59 -0.50 -85.59
C LYS A 305 -29.57 0.88 -86.26
N GLN A 306 -30.42 1.81 -85.81
CA GLN A 306 -30.42 3.17 -86.34
C GLN A 306 -29.08 3.86 -86.11
N PHE A 307 -28.49 3.69 -84.93
CA PHE A 307 -27.22 4.29 -84.59
C PHE A 307 -26.05 3.76 -85.44
N VAL A 308 -26.04 2.46 -85.73
CA VAL A 308 -25.05 1.87 -86.65
C VAL A 308 -25.13 2.51 -88.03
N VAL A 309 -26.34 2.79 -88.54
CA VAL A 309 -26.55 3.49 -89.81
C VAL A 309 -26.02 4.92 -89.75
N ASP A 310 -26.29 5.63 -88.67
CA ASP A 310 -25.83 7.02 -88.49
C ASP A 310 -24.29 7.10 -88.41
N LEU A 311 -23.65 6.18 -87.70
CA LEU A 311 -22.18 6.07 -87.64
C LEU A 311 -21.57 5.71 -89.00
N GLU A 312 -22.20 4.84 -89.78
CA GLU A 312 -21.75 4.51 -91.12
C GLU A 312 -21.84 5.70 -92.07
N ALA A 313 -22.90 6.51 -91.96
CA ALA A 313 -23.05 7.74 -92.72
C ALA A 313 -21.97 8.77 -92.34
N GLU A 314 -21.68 8.91 -91.04
CA GLU A 314 -20.64 9.80 -90.54
C GLU A 314 -19.23 9.34 -90.94
N LYS A 315 -18.93 8.04 -90.85
CA LYS A 315 -17.69 7.46 -91.37
C LYS A 315 -17.51 7.77 -92.85
N LYS A 316 -18.57 7.59 -93.65
CA LYS A 316 -18.54 7.87 -95.08
C LYS A 316 -18.25 9.35 -95.34
N ARG A 317 -18.88 10.26 -94.60
CA ARG A 317 -18.62 11.70 -94.68
C ARG A 317 -17.16 12.04 -94.43
N TYR A 318 -16.56 11.50 -93.36
CA TYR A 318 -15.13 11.71 -93.07
C TYR A 318 -14.23 11.08 -94.13
N ALA A 319 -14.59 9.91 -94.68
CA ALA A 319 -13.81 9.28 -95.74
C ALA A 319 -13.82 10.10 -97.04
N ASP A 320 -14.96 10.70 -97.38
CA ASP A 320 -15.09 11.58 -98.54
C ASP A 320 -14.31 12.89 -98.33
N GLU A 321 -14.29 13.41 -97.10
CA GLU A 321 -13.48 14.58 -96.71
C GLU A 321 -11.97 14.28 -96.77
N ILE A 322 -11.52 13.11 -96.26
CA ILE A 322 -10.13 12.67 -96.39
C ILE A 322 -9.72 12.61 -97.86
N LYS A 323 -10.53 11.99 -98.73
CA LYS A 323 -10.22 11.91 -100.16
C LYS A 323 -10.06 13.29 -100.79
N ALA A 324 -10.92 14.25 -100.43
CA ALA A 324 -10.82 15.62 -100.92
C ALA A 324 -9.52 16.30 -100.46
N VAL A 325 -9.12 16.11 -99.20
CA VAL A 325 -7.88 16.67 -98.66
C VAL A 325 -6.64 15.95 -99.18
N GLU A 326 -6.69 14.63 -99.39
CA GLU A 326 -5.60 13.83 -99.97
C GLU A 326 -5.29 14.24 -101.40
N ILE A 327 -6.31 14.56 -102.22
CA ILE A 327 -6.09 15.08 -103.57
C ILE A 327 -5.25 16.37 -103.52
N ASP A 328 -5.59 17.29 -102.61
CA ASP A 328 -4.83 18.53 -102.44
C ASP A 328 -3.45 18.30 -101.80
N LEU A 329 -3.34 17.30 -100.92
CA LEU A 329 -2.07 16.88 -100.33
C LEU A 329 -1.11 16.37 -101.40
N VAL A 330 -1.59 15.52 -102.32
CA VAL A 330 -0.82 15.02 -103.46
C VAL A 330 -0.44 16.14 -104.42
N GLU A 331 -1.34 17.11 -104.66
CA GLU A 331 -1.04 18.28 -105.48
C GLU A 331 0.04 19.18 -104.83
N THR A 332 -0.07 19.41 -103.51
CA THR A 332 0.91 20.15 -102.72
C THR A 332 2.25 19.40 -102.66
N TYR A 333 2.21 18.06 -102.55
CA TYR A 333 3.37 17.17 -102.60
C TYR A 333 4.07 17.18 -103.96
N ALA A 334 3.32 17.22 -105.07
CA ALA A 334 3.88 17.30 -106.42
C ALA A 334 4.60 18.64 -106.70
N LYS A 335 4.21 19.72 -106.00
CA LYS A 335 4.86 21.03 -106.06
C LYS A 335 6.19 21.07 -105.29
N LEU A 336 6.42 20.14 -104.36
CA LEU A 336 7.68 19.94 -103.62
C LEU A 336 8.69 19.11 -104.46
N LYS A 337 9.18 19.66 -105.57
CA LYS A 337 10.26 19.02 -106.36
C LYS A 337 11.57 19.00 -105.56
N GLY A 338 11.96 17.83 -105.03
CA GLY A 338 13.38 17.51 -104.76
C GLY A 338 13.79 17.08 -103.35
N ILE A 339 12.91 16.96 -102.34
CA ILE A 339 13.38 16.53 -101.00
C ILE A 339 12.41 15.59 -100.24
N PRO A 340 12.37 14.28 -100.59
CA PRO A 340 11.62 13.28 -99.82
C PRO A 340 12.25 12.97 -98.45
N ASP A 341 13.59 12.90 -98.38
CA ASP A 341 14.30 12.48 -97.16
C ASP A 341 14.29 13.56 -96.07
N ALA A 342 14.43 14.85 -96.41
CA ALA A 342 14.37 15.90 -95.39
C ALA A 342 12.97 16.10 -94.82
N ALA A 343 11.90 15.90 -95.61
CA ALA A 343 10.53 15.94 -95.10
C ALA A 343 10.28 14.81 -94.10
N LYS A 344 10.83 13.61 -94.35
CA LYS A 344 10.77 12.47 -93.43
C LYS A 344 11.61 12.69 -92.17
N THR A 345 12.84 13.18 -92.30
CA THR A 345 13.70 13.49 -91.15
C THR A 345 13.13 14.62 -90.29
N TYR A 346 12.53 15.63 -90.93
CA TYR A 346 11.80 16.69 -90.23
C TYR A 346 10.61 16.13 -89.43
N ASP A 347 9.79 15.27 -90.03
CA ASP A 347 8.67 14.61 -89.36
C ASP A 347 9.14 13.74 -88.18
N LEU A 348 10.24 13.03 -88.32
CA LEU A 348 10.82 12.23 -87.24
C LEU A 348 11.31 13.10 -86.07
N LEU A 349 12.07 14.17 -86.35
CA LEU A 349 12.54 15.10 -85.32
C LEU A 349 11.39 15.89 -84.68
N LEU A 350 10.37 16.24 -85.45
CA LEU A 350 9.16 16.90 -84.94
C LEU A 350 8.41 15.98 -83.98
N ARG A 351 8.19 14.71 -84.34
CA ARG A 351 7.59 13.71 -83.46
C ARG A 351 8.41 13.47 -82.19
N GLU A 352 9.74 13.51 -82.28
CA GLU A 352 10.62 13.39 -81.12
C GLU A 352 10.50 14.59 -80.17
N VAL A 353 10.40 15.81 -80.70
CA VAL A 353 10.10 17.01 -79.91
C VAL A 353 8.72 16.90 -79.26
N GLU A 354 7.69 16.53 -80.00
CA GLU A 354 6.32 16.36 -79.49
C GLU A 354 6.25 15.29 -78.39
N ALA A 355 6.94 14.16 -78.57
CA ALA A 355 7.00 13.09 -77.57
C ALA A 355 7.71 13.54 -76.28
N ASN A 356 8.84 14.24 -76.39
CA ASN A 356 9.55 14.78 -75.23
C ASN A 356 8.77 15.91 -74.56
N GLU A 357 8.03 16.72 -75.31
CA GLU A 357 7.17 17.79 -74.79
C GLU A 357 5.97 17.22 -74.02
N ALA A 358 5.32 16.18 -74.55
CA ALA A 358 4.27 15.46 -73.85
C ALA A 358 4.77 14.81 -72.55
N LEU A 359 5.96 14.18 -72.59
CA LEU A 359 6.59 13.60 -71.40
C LEU A 359 6.94 14.67 -70.36
N PHE A 360 7.54 15.79 -70.79
CA PHE A 360 7.89 16.91 -69.92
C PHE A 360 6.64 17.50 -69.25
N ASN A 361 5.57 17.75 -70.00
CA ASN A 361 4.31 18.26 -69.46
C ASN A 361 3.68 17.28 -68.46
N LYS A 362 3.76 15.96 -68.71
CA LYS A 362 3.30 14.94 -67.78
C LYS A 362 4.10 14.94 -66.47
N ILE A 363 5.43 15.09 -66.56
CA ILE A 363 6.30 15.21 -65.37
C ILE A 363 6.03 16.52 -64.63
N LEU A 364 5.79 17.63 -65.35
CA LEU A 364 5.44 18.92 -64.74
C LEU A 364 4.12 18.84 -63.97
N MET A 365 3.10 18.20 -64.53
CA MET A 365 1.84 17.91 -63.82
C MET A 365 2.10 17.06 -62.58
N LYS A 366 2.94 16.02 -62.68
CA LYS A 366 3.32 15.18 -61.54
C LYS A 366 4.13 15.94 -60.49
N GLN A 367 4.97 16.88 -60.89
CA GLN A 367 5.73 17.76 -60.01
C GLN A 367 4.81 18.72 -59.25
N GLN A 368 3.81 19.30 -59.92
CA GLN A 368 2.78 20.11 -59.25
C GLN A 368 1.97 19.28 -58.24
N GLU A 369 1.61 18.04 -58.60
CA GLU A 369 0.93 17.12 -57.67
C GLU A 369 1.77 16.87 -56.41
N VAL A 370 3.06 16.63 -56.59
CA VAL A 370 3.98 16.32 -55.50
C VAL A 370 4.32 17.56 -54.65
N GLU A 371 4.40 18.76 -55.24
CA GLU A 371 4.55 20.03 -54.51
C GLU A 371 3.31 20.37 -53.67
N VAL A 372 2.10 20.05 -54.15
CA VAL A 372 0.88 20.16 -53.32
C VAL A 372 0.96 19.18 -52.14
N ARG A 373 1.38 17.93 -52.37
CA ARG A 373 1.60 16.95 -51.29
C ARG A 373 2.72 17.34 -50.31
N LYS A 374 3.71 18.11 -50.76
CA LYS A 374 4.77 18.67 -49.90
C LYS A 374 4.22 19.72 -48.93
N ALA A 375 3.18 20.46 -49.32
CA ALA A 375 2.45 21.34 -48.41
C ALA A 375 1.54 20.57 -47.44
N GLU A 376 1.22 19.31 -47.75
CA GLU A 376 0.45 18.38 -46.91
C GLU A 376 1.34 17.49 -46.01
N LEU A 377 2.64 17.77 -45.90
CA LEU A 377 3.51 17.05 -44.96
C LEU A 377 2.93 17.16 -43.55
N VAL A 378 2.52 16.02 -42.98
CA VAL A 378 1.73 16.03 -41.75
C VAL A 378 2.66 15.98 -40.54
N GLU A 379 2.46 16.90 -39.60
CA GLU A 379 2.98 16.80 -38.23
C GLU A 379 1.96 16.09 -37.35
N ASP A 380 1.93 14.75 -37.42
CA ASP A 380 0.97 13.92 -36.68
C ASP A 380 1.20 13.94 -35.16
N VAL A 381 2.39 14.36 -34.71
CA VAL A 381 2.80 14.33 -33.30
C VAL A 381 3.03 15.75 -32.78
N THR A 382 2.10 16.23 -31.96
CA THR A 382 2.17 17.55 -31.31
C THR A 382 2.36 17.41 -29.80
N LEU A 383 3.04 18.39 -29.18
CA LEU A 383 3.20 18.44 -27.73
C LEU A 383 1.91 18.96 -27.10
N ALA A 384 1.21 18.10 -26.35
CA ALA A 384 0.01 18.47 -25.60
C ALA A 384 0.38 19.13 -24.26
N ARG A 385 1.45 18.67 -23.60
CA ARG A 385 1.91 19.21 -22.31
C ARG A 385 3.42 19.08 -22.16
N TYR A 386 4.08 20.15 -21.74
CA TYR A 386 5.52 20.19 -21.44
C TYR A 386 5.85 19.56 -20.07
N PRO A 387 7.03 18.93 -19.92
CA PRO A 387 7.45 18.37 -18.65
C PRO A 387 7.77 19.45 -17.62
N VAL A 388 7.18 19.30 -16.43
CA VAL A 388 7.41 20.18 -15.27
C VAL A 388 8.51 19.61 -14.38
N LEU A 389 9.24 20.46 -13.67
CA LEU A 389 10.28 20.00 -12.74
C LEU A 389 9.63 19.26 -11.55
N PRO A 390 9.91 17.97 -11.33
CA PRO A 390 9.34 17.23 -10.22
C PRO A 390 9.95 17.69 -8.90
N THR A 391 9.09 18.10 -7.96
CA THR A 391 9.50 18.61 -6.63
C THR A 391 9.51 17.53 -5.56
N VAL A 392 8.82 16.40 -5.79
CA VAL A 392 8.71 15.29 -4.84
C VAL A 392 9.14 13.98 -5.50
N PRO A 393 9.98 13.16 -4.83
CA PRO A 393 10.34 11.85 -5.33
C PRO A 393 9.22 10.83 -5.08
N ILE A 394 9.02 9.90 -6.00
CA ILE A 394 7.98 8.86 -5.91
C ILE A 394 8.25 7.91 -4.74
N THR A 395 9.53 7.66 -4.45
CA THR A 395 9.98 6.83 -3.32
C THR A 395 9.56 7.37 -1.95
N ARG A 396 9.10 8.62 -1.86
CA ARG A 396 8.51 9.20 -0.66
C ARG A 396 7.24 8.48 -0.21
N ILE A 397 6.40 8.03 -1.15
CA ILE A 397 5.14 7.33 -0.83
C ILE A 397 5.45 5.95 -0.24
N ALA A 398 6.38 5.22 -0.84
CA ALA A 398 6.85 3.94 -0.32
C ALA A 398 7.50 4.07 1.06
N PHE A 399 8.28 5.14 1.29
CA PHE A 399 8.87 5.44 2.59
C PHE A 399 7.80 5.68 3.68
N ILE A 400 6.74 6.45 3.37
CA ILE A 400 5.62 6.67 4.28
C ILE A 400 4.86 5.36 4.54
N GLY A 401 4.64 4.54 3.50
CA GLY A 401 4.01 3.22 3.63
C GLY A 401 4.77 2.31 4.59
N ASN A 402 6.10 2.24 4.45
CA ASN A 402 6.96 1.46 5.33
C ASN A 402 6.90 1.96 6.78
N LEU A 403 6.83 3.27 7.02
CA LEU A 403 6.63 3.83 8.37
C LEU A 403 5.30 3.38 9.00
N VAL A 404 4.22 3.36 8.22
CA VAL A 404 2.90 2.92 8.70
C VAL A 404 2.93 1.43 9.04
N VAL A 405 3.50 0.60 8.16
CA VAL A 405 3.65 -0.86 8.39
C VAL A 405 4.50 -1.13 9.64
N SER A 406 5.62 -0.43 9.80
CA SER A 406 6.48 -0.50 10.98
C SER A 406 5.74 -0.14 12.28
N LEU A 407 4.88 0.88 12.26
CA LEU A 407 4.08 1.27 13.43
C LEU A 407 3.07 0.18 13.81
N ILE A 408 2.37 -0.38 12.83
CA ILE A 408 1.41 -1.47 13.06
C ILE A 408 2.13 -2.68 13.66
N LEU A 409 3.27 -3.06 13.10
CA LEU A 409 4.03 -4.22 13.55
C LEU A 409 4.60 -4.03 14.96
N ALA A 410 5.05 -2.83 15.31
CA ALA A 410 5.49 -2.49 16.67
C ALA A 410 4.36 -2.63 17.71
N VAL A 411 3.14 -2.22 17.36
CA VAL A 411 1.96 -2.39 18.24
C VAL A 411 1.65 -3.88 18.43
N ILE A 412 1.65 -4.67 17.36
CA ILE A 412 1.41 -6.12 17.42
C ILE A 412 2.43 -6.82 18.32
N ILE A 413 3.73 -6.54 18.12
CA ILE A 413 4.81 -7.09 18.95
C ILE A 413 4.62 -6.68 20.42
N GLY A 414 4.20 -5.43 20.67
CA GLY A 414 3.85 -4.93 21.99
C GLY A 414 2.79 -5.79 22.69
N PHE A 415 1.70 -6.09 21.99
CA PHE A 415 0.62 -6.95 22.50
C PHE A 415 1.07 -8.38 22.73
N ILE A 416 1.77 -9.00 21.77
CA ILE A 416 2.27 -10.38 21.88
C ILE A 416 3.18 -10.51 23.11
N ALA A 417 4.10 -9.58 23.33
CA ALA A 417 4.96 -9.57 24.51
C ALA A 417 4.16 -9.43 25.82
N GLY A 418 3.05 -8.68 25.81
CA GLY A 418 2.13 -8.60 26.94
C GLY A 418 1.48 -9.94 27.27
N PHE A 419 1.03 -10.69 26.25
CA PHE A 419 0.45 -12.02 26.43
C PHE A 419 1.47 -13.06 26.89
N ILE A 420 2.68 -13.06 26.33
CA ILE A 420 3.77 -13.95 26.78
C ILE A 420 4.09 -13.69 28.26
N HIS A 421 4.16 -12.43 28.66
CA HIS A 421 4.41 -12.07 30.05
C HIS A 421 3.28 -12.51 31.00
N GLU A 422 2.03 -12.54 30.53
CA GLU A 422 0.92 -13.11 31.32
C GLU A 422 1.01 -14.64 31.39
N ALA A 423 1.34 -15.31 30.29
CA ALA A 423 1.47 -16.77 30.26
C ALA A 423 2.59 -17.30 31.16
N LEU A 424 3.61 -16.48 31.42
CA LEU A 424 4.70 -16.79 32.35
C LEU A 424 4.36 -16.46 33.81
N ASP A 425 3.27 -15.75 34.10
CA ASP A 425 2.86 -15.44 35.46
C ASP A 425 1.99 -16.59 36.02
N THR A 426 2.57 -17.37 36.94
CA THR A 426 1.96 -18.58 37.51
C THR A 426 1.32 -18.35 38.88
N VAL A 427 1.30 -17.10 39.37
CA VAL A 427 0.73 -16.77 40.68
C VAL A 427 -0.80 -16.84 40.63
N PRO A 428 -1.45 -17.73 41.41
CA PRO A 428 -2.90 -17.79 41.50
C PRO A 428 -3.45 -16.55 42.22
N ARG A 429 -4.37 -15.84 41.55
CA ARG A 429 -4.95 -14.58 42.05
C ARG A 429 -6.40 -14.71 42.52
N LYS A 430 -7.06 -15.82 42.17
CA LYS A 430 -8.42 -16.15 42.62
C LYS A 430 -8.33 -16.85 43.97
N LEU A 431 -9.05 -16.33 44.96
CA LEU A 431 -9.17 -16.93 46.29
C LEU A 431 -9.72 -18.36 46.20
N ASP A 432 -10.59 -18.63 45.22
CA ASP A 432 -11.15 -19.98 44.96
C ASP A 432 -10.07 -21.03 44.67
N VAL A 433 -8.98 -20.64 43.99
CA VAL A 433 -7.87 -21.55 43.68
C VAL A 433 -7.09 -21.92 44.96
N LEU A 434 -7.02 -21.01 45.94
CA LEU A 434 -6.41 -21.30 47.25
C LEU A 434 -7.29 -22.28 48.04
N ALA A 435 -8.60 -22.02 48.09
CA ALA A 435 -9.55 -22.89 48.76
C ALA A 435 -9.56 -24.31 48.16
N GLU A 436 -9.58 -24.42 46.82
CA GLU A 436 -9.49 -25.71 46.11
C GLU A 436 -8.15 -26.43 46.36
N THR A 437 -7.04 -25.69 46.44
CA THR A 437 -5.71 -26.29 46.62
C THR A 437 -5.59 -26.95 47.99
N PHE A 438 -6.04 -26.28 49.06
CA PHE A 438 -5.95 -26.82 50.43
C PHE A 438 -7.14 -27.70 50.81
N GLY A 439 -8.28 -27.61 50.11
CA GLY A 439 -9.50 -28.34 50.46
C GLY A 439 -10.14 -27.88 51.77
N ILE A 440 -9.81 -26.67 52.25
CA ILE A 440 -10.16 -26.12 53.56
C ILE A 440 -10.74 -24.72 53.35
N PRO A 441 -11.77 -24.31 54.12
CA PRO A 441 -12.35 -22.98 54.00
C PRO A 441 -11.34 -21.86 54.30
N ILE A 442 -11.42 -20.79 53.51
CA ILE A 442 -10.76 -19.53 53.83
C ILE A 442 -11.56 -18.84 54.94
N MET A 443 -10.94 -18.64 56.11
CA MET A 443 -11.63 -18.07 57.28
C MET A 443 -11.87 -16.57 57.13
N THR A 444 -10.86 -15.84 56.65
CA THR A 444 -10.95 -14.40 56.40
C THR A 444 -9.88 -13.98 55.39
N THR A 445 -10.05 -12.78 54.86
CA THR A 445 -9.01 -12.07 54.12
C THR A 445 -8.69 -10.79 54.86
N VAL A 446 -7.47 -10.68 55.40
CA VAL A 446 -6.98 -9.46 56.03
C VAL A 446 -6.37 -8.58 54.94
N THR A 447 -6.84 -7.35 54.85
CA THR A 447 -6.48 -6.44 53.76
C THR A 447 -5.09 -5.85 53.95
N ALA A 448 -4.41 -5.59 52.82
CA ALA A 448 -3.15 -4.88 52.84
C ALA A 448 -3.40 -3.43 53.24
N TRP A 449 -2.95 -3.04 54.43
CA TRP A 449 -3.10 -1.64 54.84
C TRP A 449 -2.07 -0.74 54.18
N HIS A 450 -2.53 0.37 53.60
CA HIS A 450 -1.64 1.47 53.24
C HIS A 450 -0.99 2.04 54.49
N ARG A 451 0.32 1.79 54.64
CA ARG A 451 1.12 2.26 55.77
C ARG A 451 0.92 3.75 56.05
N SER A 452 0.79 4.59 55.02
CA SER A 452 0.55 6.03 55.21
C SER A 452 -0.78 6.36 55.87
N GLU A 453 -1.83 5.61 55.57
CA GLU A 453 -3.19 5.83 56.09
C GLU A 453 -3.32 5.34 57.54
N GLY A 454 -2.76 4.16 57.84
CA GLY A 454 -2.67 3.70 59.22
C GLY A 454 -1.79 4.60 60.09
N LEU A 455 -0.67 5.10 59.55
CA LEU A 455 0.19 6.05 60.26
C LEU A 455 -0.52 7.37 60.58
N SER A 456 -1.35 7.91 59.67
CA SER A 456 -2.16 9.10 59.97
C SER A 456 -3.18 8.84 61.06
N LEU A 457 -3.90 7.71 60.99
CA LEU A 457 -4.92 7.37 61.99
C LEU A 457 -4.35 7.22 63.40
N ILE A 458 -3.19 6.57 63.53
CA ILE A 458 -2.50 6.46 64.84
C ILE A 458 -2.06 7.83 65.34
N ARG A 459 -1.46 8.66 64.48
CA ARG A 459 -0.99 10.00 64.89
C ARG A 459 -2.13 10.92 65.29
N ASP A 460 -3.28 10.80 64.63
CA ASP A 460 -4.48 11.58 64.96
C ASP A 460 -5.10 11.11 66.27
N ARG A 461 -5.14 9.79 66.52
CA ARG A 461 -5.70 9.20 67.75
C ARG A 461 -4.78 9.34 68.97
N TYR A 462 -3.47 9.22 68.76
CA TYR A 462 -2.45 9.26 69.80
C TYR A 462 -1.37 10.31 69.45
N PRO A 463 -1.68 11.61 69.63
CA PRO A 463 -0.74 12.67 69.33
C PRO A 463 0.47 12.62 70.28
N GLY A 464 1.66 12.94 69.76
CA GLY A 464 2.89 13.03 70.55
C GLY A 464 3.72 11.75 70.64
N LEU A 465 3.27 10.64 70.06
CA LEU A 465 4.06 9.41 69.98
C LEU A 465 5.30 9.54 69.07
N ALA A 466 6.41 8.96 69.50
CA ALA A 466 7.61 8.79 68.71
C ALA A 466 7.37 7.83 67.52
N ALA A 467 8.23 7.91 66.50
CA ALA A 467 8.04 7.12 65.27
C ALA A 467 8.01 5.60 65.52
N GLU A 468 8.78 5.11 66.49
CA GLU A 468 8.84 3.70 66.85
C GLU A 468 7.57 3.23 67.58
N GLU A 469 7.04 4.03 68.50
CA GLU A 469 5.78 3.78 69.20
C GLU A 469 4.60 3.73 68.22
N VAL A 470 4.57 4.67 67.25
CA VAL A 470 3.55 4.69 66.20
C VAL A 470 3.56 3.39 65.39
N LEU A 471 4.74 2.86 65.05
CA LEU A 471 4.85 1.58 64.32
C LEU A 471 4.40 0.39 65.17
N ARG A 472 4.66 0.42 66.48
CA ARG A 472 4.18 -0.59 67.42
C ARG A 472 2.65 -0.61 67.48
N TYR A 473 2.04 0.56 67.64
CA TYR A 473 0.58 0.68 67.72
C TYR A 473 -0.09 0.26 66.41
N LEU A 474 0.51 0.64 65.27
CA LEU A 474 0.08 0.22 63.94
C LEU A 474 0.16 -1.31 63.74
N SER A 475 1.05 -2.00 64.46
CA SER A 475 1.21 -3.45 64.40
C SER A 475 0.17 -4.21 65.24
N LEU A 476 -0.57 -3.52 66.12
CA LEU A 476 -1.64 -4.07 66.96
C LEU A 476 -2.98 -3.33 66.72
N PRO A 477 -3.48 -3.29 65.46
CA PRO A 477 -4.70 -2.57 65.11
C PRO A 477 -5.93 -3.02 65.90
N VAL A 478 -6.03 -4.29 66.30
CA VAL A 478 -7.19 -4.81 67.06
C VAL A 478 -7.36 -4.07 68.39
N HIS A 479 -6.26 -3.60 68.98
CA HIS A 479 -6.30 -2.83 70.22
C HIS A 479 -6.31 -1.32 69.95
N PHE A 480 -5.27 -0.79 69.32
CA PHE A 480 -5.07 0.66 69.20
C PHE A 480 -5.98 1.32 68.15
N LEU A 481 -6.50 0.54 67.21
CA LEU A 481 -7.41 0.99 66.16
C LEU A 481 -8.68 0.13 66.18
N ALA A 482 -9.19 -0.14 67.39
CA ALA A 482 -10.32 -1.05 67.63
C ALA A 482 -11.55 -0.77 66.75
N ASP A 483 -11.80 0.49 66.37
CA ASP A 483 -12.96 0.88 65.54
C ASP A 483 -12.68 0.83 64.03
N SER A 484 -11.49 0.39 63.62
CA SER A 484 -11.09 0.31 62.23
C SER A 484 -11.65 -0.94 61.56
N ALA A 485 -11.92 -0.86 60.26
CA ALA A 485 -12.31 -2.02 59.46
C ALA A 485 -11.26 -3.14 59.53
N LEU A 486 -9.97 -2.80 59.67
CA LEU A 486 -8.91 -3.78 59.83
C LEU A 486 -9.02 -4.56 61.14
N ALA A 487 -9.32 -3.89 62.26
CA ALA A 487 -9.55 -4.57 63.53
C ALA A 487 -10.71 -5.57 63.42
N GLU A 488 -11.78 -5.21 62.71
CA GLU A 488 -12.90 -6.13 62.44
C GLU A 488 -12.49 -7.33 61.58
N GLU A 489 -11.63 -7.14 60.56
CA GLU A 489 -11.13 -8.25 59.73
C GLU A 489 -10.39 -9.34 60.54
N TYR A 490 -9.69 -8.96 61.62
CA TYR A 490 -9.11 -9.90 62.58
C TYR A 490 -10.17 -10.55 63.48
N ARG A 491 -11.14 -9.77 63.97
CA ARG A 491 -12.22 -10.28 64.85
C ARG A 491 -13.13 -11.29 64.14
N VAL A 492 -13.31 -11.17 62.83
CA VAL A 492 -14.10 -12.13 62.01
C VAL A 492 -13.58 -13.57 62.12
N VAL A 493 -12.29 -13.78 62.41
CA VAL A 493 -11.71 -15.12 62.59
C VAL A 493 -12.18 -15.77 63.89
N VAL A 494 -12.44 -14.97 64.92
CA VAL A 494 -12.68 -15.46 66.29
C VAL A 494 -13.91 -16.38 66.38
N PRO A 495 -15.11 -16.03 65.89
CA PRO A 495 -16.28 -16.91 66.00
C PRO A 495 -16.08 -18.28 65.33
N ASN A 496 -15.49 -18.30 64.13
CA ASN A 496 -15.23 -19.53 63.39
C ASN A 496 -14.18 -20.39 64.08
N LEU A 497 -13.13 -19.76 64.63
CA LEU A 497 -12.10 -20.45 65.38
C LEU A 497 -12.67 -21.04 66.68
N LEU A 498 -13.46 -20.27 67.44
CA LEU A 498 -14.10 -20.75 68.68
C LEU A 498 -15.01 -21.95 68.43
N LEU A 499 -15.80 -21.92 67.35
CA LEU A 499 -16.65 -23.04 66.97
C LEU A 499 -15.83 -24.29 66.65
N THR A 500 -14.85 -24.13 65.76
CA THR A 500 -13.99 -25.25 65.34
C THR A 500 -13.18 -25.82 66.50
N ALA A 501 -12.68 -24.94 67.37
CA ALA A 501 -11.88 -25.33 68.52
C ALA A 501 -12.70 -26.13 69.53
N ARG A 502 -13.94 -25.71 69.81
CA ARG A 502 -14.84 -26.43 70.72
C ARG A 502 -15.22 -27.81 70.20
N GLU A 503 -15.49 -27.93 68.89
CA GLU A 503 -15.87 -29.21 68.27
C GLU A 503 -14.73 -30.24 68.25
N ASN A 504 -13.49 -29.76 68.29
CA ASN A 504 -12.29 -30.58 68.04
C ASN A 504 -11.32 -30.62 69.22
N ASP A 505 -11.71 -30.07 70.38
CA ASP A 505 -10.87 -29.87 71.59
C ASP A 505 -9.49 -29.26 71.27
N ILE A 506 -9.48 -28.22 70.43
CA ILE A 506 -8.24 -27.51 70.05
C ILE A 506 -7.99 -26.43 71.11
N ARG A 507 -6.86 -26.53 71.82
CA ARG A 507 -6.39 -25.48 72.73
C ARG A 507 -5.06 -24.87 72.30
N THR A 508 -4.19 -25.67 71.70
CA THR A 508 -2.90 -25.21 71.17
C THR A 508 -2.99 -25.00 69.66
N LEU A 509 -2.79 -23.76 69.21
CA LEU A 509 -2.91 -23.36 67.80
C LEU A 509 -1.63 -22.69 67.33
N ALA A 510 -0.96 -23.30 66.35
CA ALA A 510 0.18 -22.67 65.69
C ALA A 510 -0.26 -21.86 64.47
N VAL A 511 0.22 -20.63 64.34
CA VAL A 511 0.04 -19.85 63.11
C VAL A 511 1.23 -20.12 62.20
N MET A 512 1.00 -20.67 61.01
CA MET A 512 2.08 -21.13 60.11
C MET A 512 1.99 -20.47 58.74
N SER A 513 3.15 -20.27 58.11
CA SER A 513 3.25 -19.72 56.75
C SER A 513 4.18 -20.56 55.89
N ALA A 514 4.03 -20.44 54.57
CA ALA A 514 4.91 -21.14 53.63
C ALA A 514 6.28 -20.46 53.56
N THR A 515 6.30 -19.13 53.52
CA THR A 515 7.51 -18.33 53.29
C THR A 515 7.63 -17.17 54.28
N LYS A 516 8.85 -16.65 54.49
CA LYS A 516 9.06 -15.51 55.38
C LYS A 516 8.30 -14.26 54.90
N GLY A 517 7.87 -13.46 55.87
CA GLY A 517 7.25 -12.16 55.63
C GLY A 517 5.76 -12.19 55.27
N GLU A 518 5.09 -13.34 55.37
CA GLU A 518 3.62 -13.46 55.20
C GLU A 518 2.84 -12.86 56.38
N GLY A 519 3.52 -12.45 57.46
CA GLY A 519 2.93 -11.68 58.56
C GLY A 519 2.46 -12.50 59.76
N VAL A 520 3.03 -13.70 59.98
CA VAL A 520 2.67 -14.63 61.07
C VAL A 520 2.65 -13.93 62.43
N THR A 521 3.77 -13.37 62.88
CA THR A 521 3.86 -12.68 64.18
C THR A 521 2.81 -11.59 64.38
N THR A 522 2.59 -10.74 63.37
CA THR A 522 1.58 -9.68 63.45
C THR A 522 0.17 -10.28 63.54
N PHE A 523 -0.09 -11.33 62.77
CA PHE A 523 -1.38 -12.00 62.79
C PHE A 523 -1.63 -12.74 64.11
N SER A 524 -0.65 -13.51 64.60
CA SER A 524 -0.67 -14.22 65.89
C SER A 524 -0.96 -13.26 67.04
N ALA A 525 -0.28 -12.11 67.08
CA ALA A 525 -0.46 -11.11 68.12
C ALA A 525 -1.88 -10.50 68.10
N ASN A 526 -2.38 -10.12 66.92
CA ASN A 526 -3.73 -9.54 66.80
C ASN A 526 -4.84 -10.57 67.02
N LEU A 527 -4.64 -11.83 66.61
CA LEU A 527 -5.56 -12.91 66.91
C LEU A 527 -5.64 -13.17 68.42
N ALA A 528 -4.50 -13.18 69.11
CA ALA A 528 -4.46 -13.36 70.56
C ALA A 528 -5.16 -12.21 71.30
N VAL A 529 -4.91 -10.96 70.87
CA VAL A 529 -5.64 -9.79 71.39
C VAL A 529 -7.15 -9.91 71.12
N ALA A 530 -7.57 -10.32 69.92
CA ALA A 530 -8.99 -10.47 69.58
C ALA A 530 -9.68 -11.56 70.42
N LEU A 531 -9.01 -12.69 70.67
CA LEU A 531 -9.50 -13.75 71.55
C LEU A 531 -9.59 -13.30 73.02
N ALA A 532 -8.59 -12.54 73.49
CA ALA A 532 -8.57 -11.98 74.85
C ALA A 532 -9.68 -10.94 75.06
N GLN A 533 -9.92 -10.07 74.07
CA GLN A 533 -11.06 -9.14 74.01
C GLN A 533 -12.41 -9.87 73.96
N ALA A 534 -12.46 -11.08 73.42
CA ALA A 534 -13.64 -11.95 73.45
C ALA A 534 -13.82 -12.70 74.79
N GLY A 535 -13.01 -12.38 75.80
CA GLY A 535 -13.13 -12.92 77.16
C GLY A 535 -12.47 -14.28 77.38
N ARG A 536 -11.57 -14.71 76.47
CA ARG A 536 -10.82 -15.96 76.60
C ARG A 536 -9.48 -15.72 77.27
N SER A 537 -9.04 -16.65 78.12
CA SER A 537 -7.66 -16.63 78.63
C SER A 537 -6.72 -17.13 77.54
N VAL A 538 -5.79 -16.28 77.10
CA VAL A 538 -4.92 -16.56 75.95
C VAL A 538 -3.45 -16.46 76.34
N ALA A 539 -2.71 -17.54 76.16
CA ALA A 539 -1.25 -17.52 76.16
C ALA A 539 -0.72 -17.36 74.73
N LEU A 540 0.01 -16.29 74.46
CA LEU A 540 0.71 -16.06 73.20
C LEU A 540 2.19 -16.37 73.38
N VAL A 541 2.69 -17.37 72.67
CA VAL A 541 4.06 -17.88 72.81
C VAL A 541 4.89 -17.52 71.57
N ASP A 542 6.02 -16.83 71.77
CA ASP A 542 6.99 -16.50 70.72
C ASP A 542 7.91 -17.70 70.45
N ALA A 543 7.46 -18.66 69.64
CA ALA A 543 8.26 -19.82 69.23
C ALA A 543 9.05 -19.58 67.92
N ASN A 544 9.13 -18.32 67.45
CA ASN A 544 9.96 -17.94 66.32
C ASN A 544 11.39 -17.62 66.80
N PHE A 545 12.16 -18.66 67.14
CA PHE A 545 13.53 -18.51 67.64
C PHE A 545 14.49 -17.81 66.66
N GLN A 546 14.18 -17.82 65.35
CA GLN A 546 14.96 -17.16 64.32
C GLN A 546 14.88 -15.63 64.41
N ALA A 547 13.68 -15.10 64.65
CA ALA A 547 13.43 -13.67 64.69
C ALA A 547 12.29 -13.33 65.69
N PRO A 548 12.53 -13.53 67.00
CA PRO A 548 11.50 -13.31 68.01
C PRO A 548 11.17 -11.83 68.08
N MET A 549 9.89 -11.50 68.01
CA MET A 549 9.40 -10.14 67.80
C MET A 549 8.28 -9.74 68.75
N LEU A 550 7.67 -10.66 69.50
CA LEU A 550 6.51 -10.34 70.33
C LEU A 550 6.84 -9.33 71.44
N HIS A 551 8.02 -9.46 72.06
CA HIS A 551 8.50 -8.48 73.05
C HIS A 551 8.52 -7.04 72.50
N ARG A 552 8.89 -6.85 71.23
CA ARG A 552 8.82 -5.55 70.55
C ARG A 552 7.40 -5.14 70.19
N LEU A 553 6.52 -6.07 69.82
CA LEU A 553 5.13 -5.69 69.52
C LEU A 553 4.40 -5.19 70.78
N PHE A 554 4.68 -5.81 71.93
CA PHE A 554 4.02 -5.49 73.20
C PHE A 554 4.81 -4.55 74.12
N GLY A 555 6.04 -4.17 73.74
CA GLY A 555 6.84 -3.22 74.52
C GLY A 555 7.25 -3.74 75.89
N VAL A 556 7.57 -5.03 75.97
CA VAL A 556 8.00 -5.71 77.19
C VAL A 556 9.42 -6.24 77.04
N ASP A 557 10.07 -6.53 78.17
CA ASP A 557 11.38 -7.15 78.17
C ASP A 557 11.37 -8.51 77.51
N ARG A 558 12.45 -8.81 76.79
CA ARG A 558 12.60 -10.09 76.10
C ARG A 558 12.84 -11.24 77.07
N GLN A 559 13.41 -11.00 78.25
CA GLN A 559 13.89 -12.01 79.19
C GLN A 559 13.39 -11.77 80.63
N PRO A 560 13.17 -12.83 81.41
CA PRO A 560 13.13 -14.25 81.00
C PRO A 560 11.96 -14.54 80.04
N GLY A 561 12.08 -15.61 79.24
CA GLY A 561 11.08 -16.05 78.27
C GLY A 561 11.19 -17.56 77.94
N LEU A 562 10.70 -17.96 76.78
CA LEU A 562 10.55 -19.35 76.34
C LEU A 562 11.86 -20.15 76.41
N SER A 563 13.00 -19.56 76.05
CA SER A 563 14.29 -20.26 76.12
C SER A 563 14.65 -20.65 77.55
N GLU A 564 14.49 -19.74 78.53
CA GLU A 564 14.81 -20.01 79.94
C GLU A 564 13.88 -21.09 80.52
N VAL A 565 12.60 -21.04 80.17
CA VAL A 565 11.61 -22.04 80.58
C VAL A 565 11.96 -23.43 80.04
N VAL A 566 12.32 -23.52 78.75
CA VAL A 566 12.68 -24.81 78.13
C VAL A 566 14.02 -25.33 78.64
N MET A 567 14.95 -24.45 79.01
CA MET A 567 16.20 -24.83 79.71
C MET A 567 15.94 -25.28 81.15
N GLY A 568 14.79 -24.91 81.73
CA GLY A 568 14.43 -25.16 83.13
C GLY A 568 15.23 -24.31 84.10
N THR A 569 15.70 -23.13 83.67
CA THR A 569 16.34 -22.15 84.54
C THR A 569 15.32 -21.27 85.26
N GLU A 570 14.12 -21.15 84.70
CA GLU A 570 12.99 -20.38 85.22
C GLU A 570 11.68 -21.14 84.98
N ASP A 571 10.68 -20.90 85.81
CA ASP A 571 9.33 -21.42 85.62
C ASP A 571 8.52 -20.52 84.66
N TRP A 572 7.56 -21.11 83.94
CA TRP A 572 6.78 -20.35 82.96
C TRP A 572 5.85 -19.34 83.62
N GLU A 573 5.37 -19.64 84.83
CA GLU A 573 4.48 -18.78 85.62
C GLU A 573 5.12 -17.43 85.97
N ILE A 574 6.45 -17.41 86.14
CA ILE A 574 7.25 -16.22 86.46
C ILE A 574 7.68 -15.53 85.15
N SER A 575 7.95 -16.29 84.10
CA SER A 575 8.43 -15.78 82.82
C SER A 575 7.34 -15.17 81.92
N ILE A 576 6.07 -15.49 82.19
CA ILE A 576 4.93 -15.03 81.39
C ILE A 576 4.54 -13.58 81.71
N ARG A 577 4.42 -12.75 80.68
CA ARG A 577 4.08 -11.32 80.80
C ARG A 577 2.58 -11.12 80.83
N ARG A 578 2.13 -10.29 81.78
CA ARG A 578 0.73 -9.92 81.99
C ARG A 578 0.54 -8.45 81.67
N ILE A 579 -0.72 -7.99 81.68
CA ILE A 579 -1.05 -6.59 81.45
C ILE A 579 -0.26 -5.62 82.35
N THR A 580 0.09 -6.03 83.58
CA THR A 580 0.93 -5.25 84.48
C THR A 580 2.35 -5.01 83.94
N ASP A 581 2.96 -6.01 83.31
CA ASP A 581 4.26 -5.87 82.66
C ASP A 581 4.18 -4.93 81.45
N LEU A 582 3.07 -5.00 80.70
CA LEU A 582 2.83 -4.11 79.56
C LEU A 582 2.68 -2.65 80.00
N MET A 583 2.01 -2.42 81.15
CA MET A 583 1.85 -1.09 81.74
C MET A 583 3.17 -0.50 82.27
N LEU A 584 4.09 -1.36 82.71
CA LEU A 584 5.44 -0.96 83.15
C LEU A 584 6.43 -0.85 81.99
N GLY A 585 6.05 -1.36 80.81
CA GLY A 585 6.88 -1.37 79.61
C GLY A 585 6.82 -0.08 78.80
N GLU A 586 7.03 -0.23 77.50
CA GLU A 586 7.13 0.88 76.54
C GLU A 586 5.77 1.36 76.01
N ILE A 587 4.66 0.77 76.46
CA ILE A 587 3.31 1.19 76.06
C ILE A 587 2.68 2.00 77.21
N HIS A 588 2.27 3.24 76.92
CA HIS A 588 1.55 4.08 77.86
C HIS A 588 0.33 3.35 78.46
N ALA A 589 0.33 3.18 79.79
CA ALA A 589 -0.69 2.40 80.52
C ALA A 589 -2.14 2.83 80.21
N GLN A 590 -2.38 4.13 80.02
CA GLN A 590 -3.69 4.68 79.66
C GLN A 590 -4.23 4.16 78.31
N HIS A 591 -3.35 3.76 77.38
CA HIS A 591 -3.75 3.22 76.07
C HIS A 591 -4.01 1.71 76.12
N LEU A 592 -3.64 1.01 77.20
CA LEU A 592 -3.87 -0.43 77.37
C LEU A 592 -5.26 -0.75 77.93
N LEU A 593 -5.88 0.19 78.65
CA LEU A 593 -7.14 -0.04 79.36
C LEU A 593 -8.38 -0.05 78.45
N ALA A 594 -8.28 0.52 77.25
CA ALA A 594 -9.38 0.61 76.30
C ALA A 594 -8.92 0.22 74.89
N PRO A 595 -9.60 -0.72 74.22
CA PRO A 595 -10.72 -1.54 74.69
C PRO A 595 -10.33 -2.56 75.78
N SER A 596 -11.31 -3.02 76.57
CA SER A 596 -11.12 -4.02 77.63
C SER A 596 -10.79 -5.41 77.08
N GLY A 597 -10.12 -6.25 77.88
CA GLY A 597 -9.86 -7.67 77.59
C GLY A 597 -8.39 -8.04 77.42
N LEU A 598 -7.47 -7.06 77.35
CA LEU A 598 -6.02 -7.33 77.38
C LEU A 598 -5.55 -7.97 78.69
N ASP A 599 -6.32 -7.85 79.76
CA ASP A 599 -6.11 -8.53 81.03
C ASP A 599 -6.20 -10.06 80.92
N ASN A 600 -6.88 -10.57 79.89
CA ASN A 600 -6.92 -11.99 79.58
C ASN A 600 -5.76 -12.47 78.67
N LEU A 601 -4.86 -11.56 78.27
CA LEU A 601 -3.71 -11.87 77.41
C LEU A 601 -2.44 -12.05 78.23
N TYR A 602 -1.76 -13.17 77.98
CA TYR A 602 -0.52 -13.57 78.61
C TYR A 602 0.52 -13.83 77.52
N ILE A 603 1.73 -13.28 77.65
CA ILE A 603 2.73 -13.34 76.58
C ILE A 603 4.00 -14.01 77.11
N LEU A 604 4.37 -15.14 76.49
CA LEU A 604 5.66 -15.77 76.71
C LEU A 604 6.59 -15.38 75.55
N THR A 605 7.52 -14.47 75.83
CA THR A 605 8.50 -13.96 74.85
C THR A 605 9.51 -15.04 74.46
N GLY A 606 10.32 -14.82 73.42
CA GLY A 606 11.26 -15.84 72.94
C GLY A 606 12.45 -16.13 73.87
N GLY A 607 12.73 -15.24 74.85
CA GLY A 607 13.89 -15.36 75.74
C GLY A 607 15.24 -15.13 75.04
N ASN A 608 16.35 -15.57 75.63
CA ASN A 608 17.67 -15.57 75.01
C ASN A 608 17.72 -16.22 73.62
N ARG A 609 18.68 -15.77 72.81
CA ARG A 609 18.94 -16.40 71.51
C ARG A 609 19.54 -17.79 71.75
N VAL A 610 18.96 -18.79 71.11
CA VAL A 610 19.38 -20.19 71.18
C VAL A 610 20.19 -20.55 69.94
N GLU A 611 21.31 -21.28 70.09
CA GLU A 611 22.16 -21.69 68.95
C GLU A 611 21.55 -22.82 68.10
N ASN A 612 20.84 -23.76 68.72
CA ASN A 612 20.17 -24.87 68.03
C ASN A 612 18.70 -25.01 68.44
N PRO A 613 17.79 -24.19 67.89
CA PRO A 613 16.41 -24.15 68.33
C PRO A 613 15.63 -25.43 68.04
N ALA A 614 16.00 -26.21 67.02
CA ALA A 614 15.35 -27.49 66.70
C ALA A 614 15.43 -28.49 67.87
N ASN A 615 16.59 -28.58 68.54
CA ASN A 615 16.77 -29.43 69.71
C ASN A 615 15.91 -28.94 70.90
N PHE A 616 15.80 -27.63 71.08
CA PHE A 616 15.00 -27.03 72.15
C PHE A 616 13.51 -27.32 71.95
N ILE A 617 13.00 -27.13 70.74
CA ILE A 617 11.61 -27.44 70.40
C ILE A 617 11.33 -28.95 70.55
N ASN A 618 12.28 -29.81 70.17
CA ASN A 618 12.08 -31.26 70.27
C ASN A 618 12.13 -31.79 71.72
N SER A 619 12.64 -31.01 72.67
CA SER A 619 12.81 -31.43 74.07
C SER A 619 11.50 -31.87 74.74
N GLN A 620 11.61 -32.70 75.77
CA GLN A 620 10.48 -33.11 76.59
C GLN A 620 9.88 -31.92 77.36
N ARG A 621 10.73 -31.02 77.86
CA ARG A 621 10.29 -29.79 78.54
C ARG A 621 9.38 -28.90 77.69
N MET A 622 9.62 -28.80 76.38
CA MET A 622 8.72 -28.07 75.50
C MET A 622 7.33 -28.73 75.44
N LYS A 623 7.26 -30.07 75.43
CA LYS A 623 5.99 -30.79 75.47
C LYS A 623 5.27 -30.57 76.81
N ASP A 624 6.01 -30.67 77.91
CA ASP A 624 5.49 -30.48 79.27
C ASP A 624 4.98 -29.05 79.44
N LEU A 625 5.70 -28.04 78.91
CA LEU A 625 5.26 -26.65 78.88
C LEU A 625 3.92 -26.48 78.15
N PHE A 626 3.78 -27.01 76.94
CA PHE A 626 2.51 -26.88 76.20
C PHE A 626 1.36 -27.63 76.86
N ALA A 627 1.62 -28.77 77.52
CA ALA A 627 0.63 -29.45 78.34
C ALA A 627 0.19 -28.58 79.53
N SER A 628 1.13 -27.99 80.25
CA SER A 628 0.83 -27.06 81.35
C SER A 628 0.03 -25.84 80.85
N LEU A 629 0.48 -25.17 79.79
CA LEU A 629 -0.23 -24.01 79.23
C LEU A 629 -1.65 -24.39 78.76
N ARG A 630 -1.83 -25.58 78.18
CA ARG A 630 -3.15 -26.11 77.77
C ARG A 630 -4.12 -26.24 78.94
N ASP A 631 -3.63 -26.57 80.13
CA ASP A 631 -4.45 -26.76 81.32
C ASP A 631 -4.90 -25.43 81.94
N PHE A 632 -4.08 -24.38 81.84
CA PHE A 632 -4.36 -23.06 82.42
C PHE A 632 -5.06 -22.06 81.50
N PHE A 633 -4.92 -22.21 80.18
CA PHE A 633 -5.45 -21.24 79.20
C PHE A 633 -6.51 -21.87 78.29
N ASP A 634 -7.53 -21.09 77.94
CA ASP A 634 -8.52 -21.48 76.92
C ASP A 634 -7.84 -21.68 75.56
N PHE A 635 -6.88 -20.80 75.23
CA PHE A 635 -6.09 -20.86 74.00
C PHE A 635 -4.61 -20.60 74.26
N VAL A 636 -3.76 -21.39 73.59
CA VAL A 636 -2.32 -21.19 73.48
C VAL A 636 -2.01 -20.92 72.01
N ILE A 637 -1.79 -19.66 71.65
CA ILE A 637 -1.42 -19.23 70.30
C ILE A 637 0.09 -19.25 70.19
N ILE A 638 0.61 -19.99 69.22
CA ILE A 638 2.05 -20.15 69.04
C ILE A 638 2.48 -19.45 67.76
N ASP A 639 3.30 -18.41 67.91
CA ASP A 639 3.93 -17.70 66.80
C ASP A 639 5.11 -18.54 66.27
N THR A 640 5.12 -18.80 64.96
CA THR A 640 6.14 -19.68 64.34
C THR A 640 6.90 -18.97 63.22
N SER A 641 8.00 -19.59 62.79
CA SER A 641 8.69 -19.24 61.54
C SER A 641 7.98 -19.86 60.32
N ALA A 642 8.50 -19.61 59.12
CA ALA A 642 7.97 -20.20 57.88
C ALA A 642 8.35 -21.69 57.77
N ILE A 643 7.37 -22.56 57.50
CA ILE A 643 7.56 -24.01 57.58
C ILE A 643 8.47 -24.56 56.47
N LEU A 644 8.44 -23.98 55.27
CA LEU A 644 9.25 -24.46 54.15
C LEU A 644 10.70 -23.97 54.22
N GLU A 645 11.00 -22.98 55.07
CA GLU A 645 12.33 -22.44 55.25
C GLU A 645 13.06 -23.00 56.48
N THR A 646 12.32 -23.55 57.45
CA THR A 646 12.89 -23.95 58.74
C THR A 646 12.27 -25.25 59.25
N SER A 647 13.12 -26.19 59.68
CA SER A 647 12.68 -27.48 60.26
C SER A 647 12.01 -27.34 61.63
N GLU A 648 12.35 -26.29 62.37
CA GLU A 648 11.80 -25.93 63.69
C GLU A 648 10.27 -25.91 63.71
N THR A 649 9.66 -25.23 62.73
CA THR A 649 8.19 -25.15 62.64
C THR A 649 7.57 -26.51 62.32
N SER A 650 8.26 -27.38 61.58
CA SER A 650 7.76 -28.73 61.30
C SER A 650 7.73 -29.60 62.57
N ILE A 651 8.78 -29.54 63.40
CA ILE A 651 8.85 -30.24 64.69
C ILE A 651 7.78 -29.70 65.66
N LEU A 652 7.59 -28.38 65.64
CA LEU A 652 6.57 -27.72 66.46
C LEU A 652 5.15 -28.12 66.05
N ALA A 653 4.91 -28.30 64.74
CA ALA A 653 3.61 -28.66 64.19
C ALA A 653 3.06 -29.99 64.74
N GLU A 654 3.94 -30.92 65.11
CA GLU A 654 3.58 -32.21 65.71
C GLU A 654 3.18 -32.11 67.19
N LYS A 655 3.45 -30.97 67.84
CA LYS A 655 3.24 -30.75 69.28
C LYS A 655 2.02 -29.88 69.59
N VAL A 656 1.28 -29.46 68.56
CA VAL A 656 0.10 -28.59 68.68
C VAL A 656 -1.14 -29.33 68.20
N ASP A 657 -2.30 -28.96 68.72
CA ASP A 657 -3.58 -29.60 68.36
C ASP A 657 -3.96 -29.28 66.91
N ALA A 658 -3.67 -28.05 66.47
CA ALA A 658 -3.96 -27.63 65.10
C ALA A 658 -3.10 -26.46 64.62
N ALA A 659 -3.13 -26.22 63.31
CA ALA A 659 -2.48 -25.08 62.66
C ALA A 659 -3.50 -24.18 61.93
N LEU A 660 -3.25 -22.88 61.97
CA LEU A 660 -3.91 -21.88 61.15
C LEU A 660 -2.93 -21.39 60.09
N LEU A 661 -3.26 -21.61 58.82
CA LEU A 661 -2.34 -21.26 57.73
C LEU A 661 -2.52 -19.79 57.34
N LEU A 662 -1.43 -19.07 57.25
CA LEU A 662 -1.36 -17.71 56.77
C LEU A 662 -0.67 -17.70 55.40
N THR A 663 -1.32 -17.12 54.40
CA THR A 663 -0.72 -16.94 53.08
C THR A 663 -0.88 -15.49 52.60
N GLU A 664 0.17 -14.95 51.98
CA GLU A 664 0.13 -13.59 51.44
C GLU A 664 -0.49 -13.55 50.03
N TYR A 665 -1.46 -12.65 49.83
CA TYR A 665 -2.14 -12.48 48.55
C TYR A 665 -1.17 -12.16 47.40
N GLU A 666 -1.33 -12.85 46.26
CA GLU A 666 -0.51 -12.67 45.06
C GLU A 666 1.01 -12.87 45.26
N LYS A 667 1.46 -13.57 46.30
CA LYS A 667 2.90 -13.82 46.52
C LYS A 667 3.33 -15.26 46.24
N LEU A 668 2.52 -16.24 46.65
CA LEU A 668 2.88 -17.65 46.52
C LEU A 668 2.48 -18.20 45.14
N ASP A 669 3.42 -18.77 44.40
CA ASP A 669 3.12 -19.48 43.16
C ASP A 669 2.42 -20.83 43.43
N ARG A 670 1.73 -21.34 42.41
CA ARG A 670 0.96 -22.60 42.53
C ARG A 670 1.82 -23.80 42.94
N GLY A 671 3.07 -23.88 42.47
CA GLY A 671 3.97 -24.97 42.82
C GLY A 671 4.37 -24.93 44.29
N THR A 672 4.66 -23.74 44.82
CA THR A 672 4.98 -23.54 46.23
C THR A 672 3.77 -23.81 47.14
N LEU A 673 2.56 -23.43 46.73
CA LEU A 673 1.31 -23.77 47.44
C LEU A 673 1.10 -25.29 47.56
N VAL A 674 1.29 -26.03 46.47
CA VAL A 674 1.17 -27.50 46.47
C VAL A 674 2.23 -28.13 47.35
N LYS A 675 3.49 -27.64 47.31
CA LYS A 675 4.55 -28.11 48.21
C LYS A 675 4.20 -27.87 49.68
N PHE A 676 3.69 -26.69 50.01
CA PHE A 676 3.28 -26.33 51.37
C PHE A 676 2.18 -27.26 51.88
N ARG A 677 1.14 -27.49 51.08
CA ARG A 677 0.06 -28.42 51.39
C ARG A 677 0.58 -29.85 51.61
N ASN A 678 1.35 -30.39 50.66
CA ASN A 678 1.88 -31.75 50.74
C ASN A 678 2.79 -31.93 51.97
N HIS A 679 3.56 -30.89 52.34
CA HIS A 679 4.40 -30.91 53.52
C HIS A 679 3.58 -31.00 54.80
N LEU A 680 2.53 -30.19 54.94
CA LEU A 680 1.61 -30.24 56.09
C LEU A 680 0.86 -31.58 56.18
N GLU A 681 0.40 -32.12 55.05
CA GLU A 681 -0.24 -33.43 54.99
C GLU A 681 0.71 -34.54 55.46
N SER A 682 2.01 -34.47 55.09
CA SER A 682 3.01 -35.45 55.52
C SER A 682 3.26 -35.45 57.03
N LEU A 683 3.13 -34.28 57.67
CA LEU A 683 3.25 -34.10 59.11
C LEU A 683 1.94 -34.42 59.87
N ARG A 684 0.85 -34.74 59.16
CA ARG A 684 -0.49 -35.02 59.71
C ARG A 684 -1.03 -33.88 60.59
N VAL A 685 -0.64 -32.65 60.28
CA VAL A 685 -1.07 -31.46 61.01
C VAL A 685 -2.54 -31.19 60.70
N LYS A 686 -3.37 -31.06 61.74
CA LYS A 686 -4.76 -30.65 61.56
C LYS A 686 -4.82 -29.17 61.24
N VAL A 687 -5.31 -28.82 60.06
CA VAL A 687 -5.43 -27.42 59.64
C VAL A 687 -6.86 -26.92 59.89
N VAL A 688 -6.99 -25.89 60.72
CA VAL A 688 -8.29 -25.31 61.08
C VAL A 688 -8.85 -24.44 59.96
N GLY A 689 -7.97 -23.76 59.22
CA GLY A 689 -8.37 -22.79 58.21
C GLY A 689 -7.18 -22.15 57.51
N VAL A 690 -7.49 -21.41 56.44
CA VAL A 690 -6.54 -20.55 55.74
C VAL A 690 -6.96 -19.09 55.91
N VAL A 691 -6.01 -18.24 56.27
CA VAL A 691 -6.17 -16.78 56.27
C VAL A 691 -5.31 -16.18 55.16
N VAL A 692 -5.95 -15.37 54.32
CA VAL A 692 -5.25 -14.63 53.28
C VAL A 692 -4.87 -13.26 53.83
N ASN A 693 -3.58 -13.05 54.06
CA ASN A 693 -3.05 -11.78 54.52
C ASN A 693 -2.70 -10.86 53.34
N LYS A 694 -2.74 -9.55 53.59
CA LYS A 694 -2.47 -8.50 52.59
C LYS A 694 -3.35 -8.61 51.34
N GLY A 695 -4.57 -9.08 51.50
CA GLY A 695 -5.55 -9.20 50.41
C GLY A 695 -6.00 -7.84 49.87
N LYS A 696 -6.55 -7.87 48.64
CA LYS A 696 -7.26 -6.73 48.04
C LYS A 696 -8.76 -7.01 48.10
N THR A 697 -9.52 -6.27 48.90
CA THR A 697 -10.99 -6.33 48.87
C THR A 697 -11.56 -5.54 47.68
N ALA A 698 -12.79 -5.85 47.29
CA ALA A 698 -13.52 -5.13 46.23
C ALA A 698 -13.58 -3.60 46.48
N THR A 699 -13.65 -3.19 47.75
CA THR A 699 -13.62 -1.79 48.17
C THR A 699 -12.26 -1.15 47.88
N SER A 700 -11.13 -1.84 48.12
CA SER A 700 -9.80 -1.29 47.82
C SER A 700 -9.55 -1.15 46.31
N LEU A 701 -10.11 -2.06 45.50
CA LEU A 701 -10.06 -1.98 44.04
C LEU A 701 -10.88 -0.80 43.48
N ALA A 702 -12.01 -0.46 44.10
CA ALA A 702 -12.82 0.70 43.75
C ALA A 702 -12.11 2.01 44.14
N THR A 703 -11.59 2.10 45.37
CA THR A 703 -10.84 3.27 45.85
C THR A 703 -9.53 3.47 45.08
N GLU A 704 -8.86 2.39 44.67
CA GLU A 704 -7.67 2.45 43.83
C GLU A 704 -8.01 2.93 42.41
N ARG A 705 -9.13 2.47 41.82
CA ARG A 705 -9.64 3.00 40.53
C ARG A 705 -9.97 4.49 40.61
N GLU A 706 -10.60 4.92 41.69
CA GLU A 706 -11.00 6.31 41.92
C GLU A 706 -9.78 7.21 42.17
N LYS A 707 -8.81 6.76 42.99
CA LYS A 707 -7.52 7.44 43.20
C LYS A 707 -6.69 7.49 41.91
N LEU A 708 -6.72 6.46 41.07
CA LEU A 708 -6.06 6.49 39.76
C LEU A 708 -6.70 7.54 38.84
N HIS A 709 -8.03 7.68 38.89
CA HIS A 709 -8.77 8.72 38.17
C HIS A 709 -8.39 10.11 38.68
N MET A 710 -8.41 10.33 40.00
CA MET A 710 -8.06 11.60 40.62
C MET A 710 -6.59 11.99 40.38
N GLY A 711 -5.65 11.07 40.51
CA GLY A 711 -4.23 11.31 40.20
C GLY A 711 -3.96 11.58 38.71
N THR A 712 -4.88 11.17 37.82
CA THR A 712 -4.82 11.51 36.39
C THR A 712 -5.40 12.91 36.14
N LEU A 713 -6.50 13.27 36.82
CA LEU A 713 -7.09 14.60 36.80
C LEU A 713 -6.16 15.67 37.38
N VAL A 714 -5.49 15.39 38.50
CA VAL A 714 -4.51 16.31 39.11
C VAL A 714 -3.30 16.54 38.19
N ARG A 715 -2.80 15.49 37.53
CA ARG A 715 -1.71 15.64 36.53
C ARG A 715 -2.16 16.44 35.31
N LEU A 716 -3.41 16.25 34.86
CA LEU A 716 -4.01 17.04 33.78
C LEU A 716 -4.14 18.52 34.18
N ARG A 717 -4.60 18.80 35.40
CA ARG A 717 -4.70 20.16 35.96
C ARG A 717 -3.34 20.86 35.99
N ASN A 718 -2.32 20.20 36.54
CA ASN A 718 -0.97 20.77 36.61
C ASN A 718 -0.37 21.01 35.23
N ARG A 719 -0.67 20.14 34.26
CA ARG A 719 -0.22 20.30 32.86
C ARG A 719 -0.95 21.45 32.16
N LEU A 720 -2.24 21.64 32.42
CA LEU A 720 -3.03 22.79 31.96
C LEU A 720 -2.53 24.12 32.53
N GLU A 721 -2.18 24.15 33.83
CA GLU A 721 -1.57 25.34 34.44
C GLU A 721 -0.20 25.65 33.82
N SER A 722 0.65 24.63 33.60
CA SER A 722 1.93 24.80 32.93
C SER A 722 1.80 25.38 31.51
N LEU A 723 0.75 25.00 30.80
CA LEU A 723 0.42 25.50 29.46
C LEU A 723 -0.10 26.94 29.51
N ARG A 724 -0.95 27.28 30.48
CA ARG A 724 -1.40 28.67 30.71
C ARG A 724 -0.23 29.61 30.95
N VAL A 725 0.74 29.21 31.78
CA VAL A 725 1.95 30.01 32.05
C VAL A 725 2.78 30.19 30.78
N LYS A 726 2.97 29.14 29.96
CA LYS A 726 3.68 29.24 28.68
C LYS A 726 2.96 30.15 27.68
N VAL A 727 1.64 30.05 27.56
CA VAL A 727 0.85 30.90 26.66
C VAL A 727 0.90 32.36 27.10
N ALA A 728 0.77 32.64 28.41
CA ALA A 728 0.90 33.99 28.95
C ALA A 728 2.27 34.61 28.63
N ARG A 729 3.35 33.82 28.72
CA ARG A 729 4.70 34.26 28.37
C ARG A 729 4.84 34.59 26.87
N ILE A 730 4.32 33.74 25.99
CA ILE A 730 4.33 33.97 24.54
C ILE A 730 3.52 35.22 24.16
N VAL A 731 2.35 35.41 24.79
CA VAL A 731 1.52 36.60 24.56
C VAL A 731 2.24 37.86 25.03
N ALA A 732 2.90 37.83 26.19
CA ALA A 732 3.69 38.95 26.70
C ALA A 732 4.88 39.30 25.77
N GLU A 733 5.61 38.29 25.28
CA GLU A 733 6.71 38.49 24.32
C GLU A 733 6.20 39.07 22.99
N LYS A 734 5.08 38.59 22.46
CA LYS A 734 4.46 39.15 21.25
C LYS A 734 4.03 40.61 21.44
N ARG A 735 3.44 40.93 22.60
CA ARG A 735 2.99 42.30 22.92
C ARG A 735 4.17 43.26 23.03
N LYS A 736 5.28 42.82 23.63
CA LYS A 736 6.51 43.59 23.73
C LYS A 736 7.15 43.87 22.36
N LYS A 737 7.02 42.93 21.42
CA LYS A 737 7.54 43.04 20.04
C LYS A 737 6.68 43.90 19.10
N ILE A 738 5.43 44.18 19.48
CA ILE A 738 4.51 45.08 18.74
C ILE A 738 4.63 46.52 19.25
N LEU A 739 5.10 46.71 20.49
CA LEU A 739 5.32 48.01 21.12
C LEU A 739 6.75 48.57 20.92
N SER A 740 7.67 47.77 20.37
CA SER A 740 9.00 48.16 19.89
C SER A 740 8.99 48.25 18.37
#